data_AF-A0A0F0LUQ7-F1
#
_entry.id   AF-A0A0F0LUQ7-F1
#
_cell.length_a   1.000
_cell.length_b   1.000
_cell.length_c   1.000
_cell.angle_alpha   90.00
_cell.angle_beta   90.00
_cell.angle_gamma   90.00
#
_symmetry.space_group_name_H-M   'P 1'
#
loop_
_entity.id
_entity.type
_entity.pdbx_description
1 polymer ?
#
loop_
_entity_poly.entity_id
_entity_poly.type
_entity_poly.pdbx_seq_one_letter_code
_entity_poly.pdbx_strand_id
1 'polypeptide(L)'
;MSIRRVAYRLGVAVTAASVLATAAAPMVFAETGPGLYGTYGPKFTTTQASAEDGNFEALSSKPGAPKTIWLVFDGGTLTGSPWNKNRENAARNDTPVAFGAVDGDSKELRREVYLRMAEYYSPFDVNVTTVRPSDDQLAKTSETDAEYGDVAVFTANSLGEDGGNGLSIVEGALGVAHSKSFGDFSDNFAWTTSVGQEPRNARQLAATAAHEVGHTLSLGHQGWSSVQPAPEGGYIEGPNTNIYYSPNTGFWAPIMGNADNIGMDRWTDGQYPNATNGGQNDLAAMTSSSWARSQRWAVTSTGQEANDGWCGDNPDAYLPNASGACDGTGAHVDVYTYYSGAIDFRQDDHGNALDATATALPLGSKVPGVIERNFGPNGVKDRDVFRIDVPTSGKLDVSAAVAEYGPMLDVRLSVYDAAGNLVGQPFDPAPVVNDGNRRSYVSGMSASGRVDVTPGTYYLTVEGVGYGTTAGYTQTDTSSGMPEYGSIGQYTVSASMVTPLLSATATGRVVTVSATTEGAPSTPGMEYRIGAGAWQSYAGPVTVPGSDARTLEYRLAGSSTTAVTVTVAATGAAVAAAQALGQTVTLNVGQTATGSGVRLTDASGGPVVGQNVVFAWNGTIAAVAGSGATTATVKTNADGIAVVPPLITTAAGQLVITASHSAGSTTLPTVSVVQASASIAGWTDATPKTVTGKVALDVRAYNTGADPVTIQLKTKYGLKTYGGITADKGVSVTFKSYTTSIPTGAVSAVFTSATGTNTFGYTYDAYAAQ
;
A
#
# COMPACT_ATOMS: atom_id res chain seq x y z
N MET A 1 -18.54 15.91 -47.75
CA MET A 1 -18.66 17.38 -47.59
C MET A 1 -18.89 17.66 -46.11
N SER A 2 -17.86 17.72 -45.26
CA SER A 2 -16.94 18.84 -44.95
C SER A 2 -17.63 20.15 -44.55
N ILE A 3 -17.79 20.37 -43.25
CA ILE A 3 -17.63 21.69 -42.61
C ILE A 3 -16.90 21.48 -41.26
N ARG A 4 -15.66 21.99 -41.20
CA ARG A 4 -14.83 22.18 -39.99
C ARG A 4 -14.47 23.68 -39.87
N ARG A 5 -14.23 24.12 -38.63
CA ARG A 5 -13.58 25.37 -38.13
C ARG A 5 -14.53 26.59 -37.97
N VAL A 6 -14.47 27.46 -36.95
CA VAL A 6 -13.40 28.06 -36.10
C VAL A 6 -14.09 28.51 -34.78
N ALA A 7 -13.56 28.34 -33.56
CA ALA A 7 -12.71 29.34 -32.91
C ALA A 7 -12.09 28.85 -31.58
N TYR A 8 -10.79 29.13 -31.44
CA TYR A 8 -9.98 28.98 -30.23
C TYR A 8 -9.60 30.39 -29.76
N ARG A 9 -9.70 30.66 -28.44
CA ARG A 9 -8.83 31.51 -27.59
C ARG A 9 -9.62 32.27 -26.51
N LEU A 10 -9.51 31.78 -25.28
CA LEU A 10 -9.08 32.57 -24.12
C LEU A 10 -8.63 31.57 -23.05
N GLY A 11 -7.34 31.62 -22.73
CA GLY A 11 -6.73 30.77 -21.72
C GLY A 11 -7.12 31.22 -20.32
N VAL A 12 -7.69 30.30 -19.55
CA VAL A 12 -7.68 30.34 -18.08
C VAL A 12 -7.51 28.89 -17.62
N ALA A 13 -6.54 28.68 -16.74
CA ALA A 13 -6.26 27.39 -16.10
C ALA A 13 -7.49 26.89 -15.32
N VAL A 14 -7.83 25.61 -15.45
CA VAL A 14 -8.83 24.96 -14.59
C VAL A 14 -8.11 23.91 -13.76
N THR A 15 -7.78 24.31 -12.53
CA THR A 15 -7.54 23.43 -11.39
C THR A 15 -8.87 22.85 -10.90
N ALA A 16 -8.84 21.61 -10.45
CA ALA A 16 -9.96 20.91 -9.81
C ALA A 16 -10.52 21.69 -8.60
N ALA A 17 -11.85 21.82 -8.50
CA ALA A 17 -12.66 21.77 -7.27
C ALA A 17 -14.11 22.22 -7.54
N SER A 18 -15.06 21.32 -7.26
CA SER A 18 -16.41 21.56 -6.69
C SER A 18 -17.16 22.86 -7.04
N VAL A 19 -18.32 22.74 -7.69
CA VAL A 19 -19.44 23.69 -7.51
C VAL A 19 -20.76 22.93 -7.43
N LEU A 20 -21.51 23.28 -6.39
CA LEU A 20 -22.75 22.69 -5.90
C LEU A 20 -23.93 22.74 -6.87
N ALA A 21 -24.80 21.75 -6.66
CA ALA A 21 -26.21 21.72 -7.01
C ALA A 21 -26.95 23.03 -6.68
N THR A 22 -27.73 23.51 -7.65
CA THR A 22 -28.93 24.31 -7.40
C THR A 22 -30.13 23.47 -7.78
N ALA A 23 -30.92 23.13 -6.78
CA ALA A 23 -32.19 22.44 -6.91
C ALA A 23 -33.14 23.20 -7.85
N ALA A 24 -33.65 22.50 -8.86
CA ALA A 24 -34.84 22.88 -9.59
C ALA A 24 -35.87 21.76 -9.45
N ALA A 25 -37.10 22.15 -9.14
CA ALA A 25 -38.27 21.30 -8.91
C ALA A 25 -38.59 20.41 -10.13
N PRO A 26 -39.46 19.37 -9.99
CA PRO A 26 -39.53 18.26 -10.92
C PRO A 26 -40.02 18.74 -12.29
N MET A 27 -39.16 18.68 -13.29
CA MET A 27 -39.63 18.66 -14.67
C MET A 27 -40.09 17.23 -14.96
N VAL A 28 -41.40 17.05 -14.94
CA VAL A 28 -42.04 15.97 -15.69
C VAL A 28 -41.72 16.24 -17.17
N PHE A 29 -40.71 15.55 -17.70
CA PHE A 29 -40.54 15.49 -19.14
C PHE A 29 -41.61 14.56 -19.69
N ALA A 30 -42.61 15.19 -20.30
CA ALA A 30 -43.52 14.51 -21.21
C ALA A 30 -42.70 13.86 -22.33
N GLU A 31 -43.03 12.60 -22.62
CA GLU A 31 -42.52 11.77 -23.71
C GLU A 31 -42.34 12.61 -24.99
N THR A 32 -41.09 12.74 -25.45
CA THR A 32 -40.82 13.24 -26.81
C THR A 32 -41.10 12.13 -27.81
N GLY A 33 -42.37 12.01 -28.22
CA GLY A 33 -42.83 11.22 -29.36
C GLY A 33 -42.75 9.69 -29.20
N PRO A 34 -43.57 8.92 -29.93
CA PRO A 34 -43.37 7.48 -30.00
C PRO A 34 -42.02 7.26 -30.68
N GLY A 35 -41.04 6.74 -29.94
CA GLY A 35 -39.85 6.13 -30.53
C GLY A 35 -40.28 5.05 -31.53
N LEU A 36 -39.33 4.55 -32.31
CA LEU A 36 -39.52 3.49 -33.33
C LEU A 36 -40.26 2.23 -32.83
N TYR A 37 -40.49 2.10 -31.52
CA TYR A 37 -41.16 0.99 -30.84
C TYR A 37 -42.58 1.28 -30.31
N GLY A 38 -43.19 2.43 -30.65
CA GLY A 38 -44.61 2.71 -30.36
C GLY A 38 -45.03 2.54 -28.89
N THR A 39 -46.34 2.49 -28.63
CA THR A 39 -46.94 2.36 -27.29
C THR A 39 -46.68 1.01 -26.61
N TYR A 40 -45.97 0.08 -27.27
CA TYR A 40 -45.85 -1.34 -26.93
C TYR A 40 -44.38 -1.85 -26.90
N GLY A 41 -43.41 -0.96 -26.66
CA GLY A 41 -42.04 -1.35 -26.29
C GLY A 41 -41.90 -1.64 -24.79
N PRO A 42 -40.86 -2.41 -24.37
CA PRO A 42 -40.61 -2.68 -22.97
C PRO A 42 -40.34 -1.37 -22.23
N LYS A 43 -41.12 -1.11 -21.18
CA LYS A 43 -40.91 0.02 -20.28
C LYS A 43 -40.18 -0.48 -19.05
N PHE A 44 -38.87 -0.24 -19.05
CA PHE A 44 -38.01 -0.48 -17.91
C PHE A 44 -37.89 0.80 -17.08
N THR A 45 -38.56 0.82 -15.94
CA THR A 45 -38.50 1.93 -14.99
C THR A 45 -37.80 1.47 -13.74
N THR A 46 -36.65 2.06 -13.42
CA THR A 46 -35.97 1.79 -12.14
C THR A 46 -36.65 2.60 -11.04
N THR A 47 -36.77 2.05 -9.83
CA THR A 47 -37.40 2.74 -8.70
C THR A 47 -36.54 3.89 -8.16
N GLN A 48 -35.25 3.89 -8.50
CA GLN A 48 -34.31 5.00 -8.35
C GLN A 48 -33.38 5.00 -9.56
N ALA A 49 -33.12 6.16 -10.17
CA ALA A 49 -32.19 6.26 -11.30
C ALA A 49 -30.77 5.96 -10.78
N SER A 50 -30.14 4.87 -11.22
CA SER A 50 -28.89 4.34 -10.65
C SER A 50 -27.69 5.30 -10.68
N ALA A 51 -27.78 6.39 -11.44
CA ALA A 51 -26.74 7.41 -11.52
C ALA A 51 -27.25 8.87 -11.45
N GLU A 52 -28.54 9.15 -11.66
CA GLU A 52 -29.02 10.56 -11.75
C GLU A 52 -29.29 11.21 -10.38
N ASP A 53 -29.44 10.42 -9.30
CA ASP A 53 -29.73 10.94 -7.95
C ASP A 53 -28.51 10.99 -7.01
N GLY A 54 -27.30 10.62 -7.48
CA GLY A 54 -26.07 10.68 -6.67
C GLY A 54 -25.89 9.58 -5.62
N ASN A 55 -26.68 8.49 -5.68
CA ASN A 55 -26.62 7.39 -4.71
C ASN A 55 -25.47 6.39 -4.95
N PHE A 56 -24.94 6.27 -6.17
CA PHE A 56 -23.77 5.43 -6.49
C PHE A 56 -22.78 6.12 -7.44
N GLU A 57 -21.55 5.61 -7.55
CA GLU A 57 -20.52 6.15 -8.43
C GLU A 57 -20.89 5.90 -9.91
N ALA A 58 -20.76 6.93 -10.75
CA ALA A 58 -20.88 6.81 -12.19
C ALA A 58 -19.59 6.16 -12.75
N LEU A 59 -19.67 4.89 -13.11
CA LEU A 59 -18.53 4.08 -13.55
C LEU A 59 -18.77 3.57 -14.98
N SER A 60 -17.73 3.56 -15.81
CA SER A 60 -17.79 3.11 -17.21
C SER A 60 -16.42 2.57 -17.62
N SER A 61 -16.35 1.32 -18.09
CA SER A 61 -15.08 0.65 -18.42
C SER A 61 -14.47 1.13 -19.73
N LYS A 62 -15.32 1.47 -20.71
CA LYS A 62 -14.90 1.95 -22.04
C LYS A 62 -15.95 2.91 -22.62
N PRO A 63 -16.04 4.15 -22.10
CA PRO A 63 -16.99 5.13 -22.62
C PRO A 63 -16.88 5.30 -24.14
N GLY A 64 -18.00 5.20 -24.85
CA GLY A 64 -18.06 5.32 -26.31
C GLY A 64 -17.80 4.02 -27.08
N ALA A 65 -17.66 2.88 -26.41
CA ALA A 65 -17.72 1.59 -27.09
C ALA A 65 -19.11 1.38 -27.75
N PRO A 66 -19.16 0.71 -28.91
CA PRO A 66 -20.41 0.48 -29.63
C PRO A 66 -21.35 -0.48 -28.89
N LYS A 67 -20.82 -1.38 -28.07
CA LYS A 67 -21.61 -2.31 -27.26
C LYS A 67 -21.68 -1.84 -25.83
N THR A 68 -22.83 -2.01 -25.16
CA THR A 68 -22.98 -1.64 -23.75
C THR A 68 -23.55 -2.77 -22.91
N ILE A 69 -23.02 -2.96 -21.71
CA ILE A 69 -23.65 -3.76 -20.66
C ILE A 69 -23.98 -2.81 -19.51
N TRP A 70 -25.26 -2.59 -19.27
CA TRP A 70 -25.73 -1.73 -18.19
C TRP A 70 -25.99 -2.56 -16.92
N LEU A 71 -25.34 -2.17 -15.82
CA LEU A 71 -25.50 -2.81 -14.51
C LEU A 71 -26.58 -2.09 -13.70
N VAL A 72 -27.65 -2.81 -13.33
CA VAL A 72 -28.79 -2.27 -12.57
C VAL A 72 -28.85 -2.87 -11.17
N PHE A 73 -28.73 -2.03 -10.13
CA PHE A 73 -28.74 -2.46 -8.72
C PHE A 73 -29.94 -1.94 -7.91
N ASP A 74 -30.62 -0.89 -8.37
CA ASP A 74 -31.52 -0.07 -7.54
C ASP A 74 -32.98 -0.52 -7.48
N GLY A 75 -33.24 -1.75 -7.93
CA GLY A 75 -34.60 -2.26 -8.10
C GLY A 75 -35.38 -1.51 -9.19
N GLY A 76 -36.57 -2.01 -9.49
CA GLY A 76 -37.38 -1.42 -10.54
C GLY A 76 -38.61 -2.24 -10.89
N THR A 77 -39.18 -1.90 -12.03
CA THR A 77 -40.30 -2.59 -12.63
C THR A 77 -40.10 -2.68 -14.14
N LEU A 78 -40.20 -3.90 -14.67
CA LEU A 78 -40.20 -4.17 -16.11
C LEU A 78 -41.64 -4.47 -16.55
N THR A 79 -42.09 -3.82 -17.63
CA THR A 79 -43.40 -4.02 -18.26
C THR A 79 -43.27 -4.07 -19.78
N GLY A 80 -44.24 -4.66 -20.48
CA GLY A 80 -44.29 -4.65 -21.94
C GLY A 80 -43.18 -5.45 -22.63
N SER A 81 -42.60 -6.44 -21.95
CA SER A 81 -41.57 -7.34 -22.49
C SER A 81 -42.03 -8.79 -22.53
N PRO A 82 -41.40 -9.67 -23.32
CA PRO A 82 -41.56 -11.13 -23.23
C PRO A 82 -41.36 -11.69 -21.82
N TRP A 83 -40.55 -11.04 -20.97
CA TRP A 83 -40.38 -11.41 -19.56
C TRP A 83 -41.64 -11.22 -18.71
N ASN A 84 -42.60 -10.43 -19.17
CA ASN A 84 -43.92 -10.28 -18.54
C ASN A 84 -44.89 -11.41 -18.93
N LYS A 85 -44.45 -12.40 -19.71
CA LYS A 85 -45.26 -13.56 -20.09
C LYS A 85 -44.77 -14.78 -19.32
N ASN A 86 -45.65 -15.39 -18.54
CA ASN A 86 -45.31 -16.59 -17.80
C ASN A 86 -45.75 -17.81 -18.65
N ARG A 87 -44.77 -18.68 -18.93
CA ARG A 87 -44.97 -19.86 -19.80
C ARG A 87 -45.85 -20.94 -19.18
N GLU A 88 -46.03 -20.94 -17.86
CA GLU A 88 -46.71 -22.00 -17.10
C GLU A 88 -47.99 -21.50 -16.40
N ASN A 89 -48.09 -20.19 -16.17
CA ASN A 89 -49.22 -19.53 -15.54
C ASN A 89 -49.69 -18.32 -16.36
N ALA A 90 -50.61 -18.59 -17.31
CA ALA A 90 -51.21 -17.56 -18.15
C ALA A 90 -51.89 -16.42 -17.36
N ALA A 91 -52.23 -16.61 -16.08
CA ALA A 91 -52.79 -15.56 -15.23
C ALA A 91 -51.76 -14.48 -14.82
N ARG A 92 -50.46 -14.74 -15.02
CA ARG A 92 -49.37 -13.76 -14.83
C ARG A 92 -48.94 -13.06 -16.12
N ASN A 93 -49.54 -13.38 -17.27
CA ASN A 93 -49.24 -12.68 -18.51
C ASN A 93 -49.54 -11.18 -18.39
N ASP A 94 -48.61 -10.38 -18.91
CA ASP A 94 -48.62 -8.92 -18.90
C ASP A 94 -48.58 -8.30 -17.48
N THR A 95 -48.25 -9.11 -16.46
CA THR A 95 -48.04 -8.60 -15.09
C THR A 95 -46.68 -7.91 -15.01
N PRO A 96 -46.60 -6.68 -14.47
CA PRO A 96 -45.32 -6.02 -14.22
C PRO A 96 -44.40 -6.86 -13.34
N VAL A 97 -43.14 -7.02 -13.77
CA VAL A 97 -42.11 -7.69 -12.99
C VAL A 97 -41.46 -6.63 -12.10
N ALA A 98 -41.89 -6.59 -10.82
CA ALA A 98 -41.28 -5.73 -9.82
C ALA A 98 -40.10 -6.46 -9.17
N PHE A 99 -38.97 -5.78 -9.00
CA PHE A 99 -37.76 -6.35 -8.41
C PHE A 99 -37.13 -5.33 -7.45
N GLY A 100 -36.65 -5.82 -6.31
CA GLY A 100 -36.01 -5.04 -5.27
C GLY A 100 -34.53 -4.84 -5.55
N ALA A 101 -33.96 -3.82 -4.92
CA ALA A 101 -32.51 -3.63 -4.87
C ALA A 101 -31.83 -4.86 -4.25
N VAL A 102 -30.61 -5.15 -4.66
CA VAL A 102 -29.84 -6.33 -4.21
C VAL A 102 -29.65 -6.34 -2.69
N ASP A 103 -29.64 -7.51 -2.04
CA ASP A 103 -29.47 -7.58 -0.59
C ASP A 103 -28.04 -7.23 -0.16
N GLY A 104 -27.90 -6.55 0.98
CA GLY A 104 -26.59 -6.16 1.50
C GLY A 104 -25.91 -5.06 0.66
N ASP A 105 -26.73 -4.31 -0.09
CA ASP A 105 -26.32 -3.27 -1.01
C ASP A 105 -25.42 -2.21 -0.38
N SER A 106 -24.13 -2.28 -0.68
CA SER A 106 -23.14 -1.29 -0.27
C SER A 106 -22.42 -0.76 -1.50
N LYS A 107 -21.91 0.47 -1.42
CA LYS A 107 -21.12 1.06 -2.51
C LYS A 107 -19.91 0.19 -2.85
N GLU A 108 -19.32 -0.44 -1.85
CA GLU A 108 -18.18 -1.36 -1.99
C GLU A 108 -18.58 -2.64 -2.74
N LEU A 109 -19.73 -3.24 -2.41
CA LEU A 109 -20.24 -4.42 -3.12
C LEU A 109 -20.50 -4.11 -4.60
N ARG A 110 -21.25 -3.03 -4.88
CA ARG A 110 -21.56 -2.61 -6.26
C ARG A 110 -20.30 -2.29 -7.05
N ARG A 111 -19.31 -1.64 -6.42
CA ARG A 111 -18.03 -1.30 -7.05
C ARG A 111 -17.21 -2.54 -7.38
N GLU A 112 -17.15 -3.52 -6.48
CA GLU A 112 -16.47 -4.79 -6.77
C GLU A 112 -17.17 -5.57 -7.89
N VAL A 113 -18.51 -5.66 -7.88
CA VAL A 113 -19.27 -6.29 -8.98
C VAL A 113 -18.97 -5.59 -10.31
N TYR A 114 -18.98 -4.26 -10.33
CA TYR A 114 -18.62 -3.48 -11.51
C TYR A 114 -17.19 -3.79 -11.99
N LEU A 115 -16.19 -3.80 -11.10
CA LEU A 115 -14.79 -4.05 -11.47
C LEU A 115 -14.60 -5.45 -12.06
N ARG A 116 -15.30 -6.45 -11.53
CA ARG A 116 -15.28 -7.83 -12.05
C ARG A 116 -15.98 -7.94 -13.41
N MET A 117 -17.17 -7.35 -13.56
CA MET A 117 -17.86 -7.29 -14.86
C MET A 117 -17.02 -6.57 -15.91
N ALA A 118 -16.37 -5.46 -15.53
CA ALA A 118 -15.45 -4.74 -16.40
C ALA A 118 -14.24 -5.60 -16.81
N GLU A 119 -13.72 -6.45 -15.91
CA GLU A 119 -12.63 -7.38 -16.21
C GLU A 119 -13.06 -8.49 -17.19
N TYR A 120 -14.20 -9.17 -16.93
CA TYR A 120 -14.73 -10.24 -17.80
C TYR A 120 -14.88 -9.80 -19.25
N TYR A 121 -15.30 -8.54 -19.46
CA TYR A 121 -15.54 -7.97 -20.77
C TYR A 121 -14.42 -7.02 -21.25
N SER A 122 -13.33 -6.86 -20.50
CA SER A 122 -12.19 -6.02 -20.90
C SER A 122 -11.56 -6.38 -22.27
N PRO A 123 -11.54 -7.66 -22.71
CA PRO A 123 -11.05 -8.05 -24.03
C PRO A 123 -11.95 -7.62 -25.21
N PHE A 124 -13.15 -7.13 -24.94
CA PHE A 124 -14.13 -6.80 -25.96
C PHE A 124 -14.32 -5.29 -26.11
N ASP A 125 -14.84 -4.86 -27.25
CA ASP A 125 -15.24 -3.47 -27.51
C ASP A 125 -16.61 -3.18 -26.87
N VAL A 126 -16.68 -3.36 -25.56
CA VAL A 126 -17.90 -3.26 -24.73
C VAL A 126 -17.68 -2.27 -23.59
N ASN A 127 -18.65 -1.38 -23.39
CA ASN A 127 -18.73 -0.52 -22.24
C ASN A 127 -19.58 -1.18 -21.14
N VAL A 128 -18.95 -1.63 -20.08
CA VAL A 128 -19.66 -2.01 -18.84
C VAL A 128 -19.86 -0.74 -18.03
N THR A 129 -21.11 -0.43 -17.65
CA THR A 129 -21.44 0.86 -17.02
C THR A 129 -22.53 0.76 -15.97
N THR A 130 -22.45 1.62 -14.94
CA THR A 130 -23.52 1.82 -13.94
C THR A 130 -24.44 2.99 -14.29
N VAL A 131 -24.09 3.74 -15.33
CA VAL A 131 -24.85 4.87 -15.86
C VAL A 131 -25.85 4.34 -16.89
N ARG A 132 -27.15 4.65 -16.71
CA ARG A 132 -28.22 4.26 -17.64
C ARG A 132 -27.91 4.79 -19.05
N PRO A 133 -27.74 3.90 -20.04
CA PRO A 133 -27.63 4.31 -21.44
C PRO A 133 -28.97 4.82 -21.98
N SER A 134 -28.95 5.49 -23.13
CA SER A 134 -30.20 5.72 -23.87
C SER A 134 -30.76 4.40 -24.42
N ASP A 135 -32.06 4.36 -24.66
CA ASP A 135 -32.73 3.12 -25.13
C ASP A 135 -32.15 2.65 -26.47
N ASP A 136 -31.80 3.56 -27.38
CA ASP A 136 -31.14 3.25 -28.66
C ASP A 136 -29.74 2.66 -28.50
N GLN A 137 -29.05 2.88 -27.37
CA GLN A 137 -27.76 2.25 -27.08
C GLN A 137 -27.90 0.83 -26.51
N LEU A 138 -29.13 0.42 -26.16
CA LEU A 138 -29.45 -0.93 -25.71
C LEU A 138 -30.17 -1.72 -26.81
N ALA A 139 -30.96 -1.05 -27.66
CA ALA A 139 -31.73 -1.64 -28.73
C ALA A 139 -30.95 -1.74 -30.04
N LYS A 140 -30.76 -2.95 -30.56
CA LYS A 140 -30.34 -3.13 -31.96
C LYS A 140 -31.54 -2.92 -32.87
N THR A 141 -31.55 -1.81 -33.60
CA THR A 141 -32.71 -1.34 -34.38
C THR A 141 -32.72 -1.83 -35.84
N SER A 142 -31.58 -2.31 -36.34
CA SER A 142 -31.45 -2.87 -37.70
C SER A 142 -30.29 -3.88 -37.80
N GLU A 143 -30.21 -4.64 -38.89
CA GLU A 143 -29.07 -5.54 -39.14
C GLU A 143 -27.73 -4.81 -39.14
N THR A 144 -27.70 -3.60 -39.71
CA THR A 144 -26.51 -2.75 -39.81
C THR A 144 -26.23 -1.92 -38.57
N ASP A 145 -27.15 -1.91 -37.61
CA ASP A 145 -26.97 -1.17 -36.37
C ASP A 145 -25.79 -1.74 -35.57
N ALA A 146 -24.82 -0.89 -35.29
CA ALA A 146 -23.62 -1.26 -34.55
C ALA A 146 -23.69 -0.81 -33.08
N GLU A 147 -24.69 -0.03 -32.66
CA GLU A 147 -24.82 0.45 -31.30
C GLU A 147 -25.98 -0.26 -30.61
N TYR A 148 -25.69 -1.12 -29.63
CA TYR A 148 -26.69 -1.88 -28.90
C TYR A 148 -26.09 -2.52 -27.66
N GLY A 149 -26.91 -3.12 -26.80
CA GLY A 149 -26.43 -3.61 -25.53
C GLY A 149 -27.36 -4.55 -24.80
N ASP A 150 -27.00 -4.83 -23.56
CA ASP A 150 -27.67 -5.78 -22.69
C ASP A 150 -27.80 -5.18 -21.28
N VAL A 151 -28.78 -5.65 -20.53
CA VAL A 151 -29.09 -5.16 -19.19
C VAL A 151 -28.85 -6.26 -18.18
N ALA A 152 -27.80 -6.11 -17.36
CA ALA A 152 -27.52 -7.00 -16.25
C ALA A 152 -28.23 -6.49 -14.99
N VAL A 153 -29.28 -7.20 -14.57
CA VAL A 153 -30.13 -6.82 -13.43
C VAL A 153 -29.75 -7.62 -12.19
N PHE A 154 -29.40 -6.93 -11.11
CA PHE A 154 -29.11 -7.51 -9.80
C PHE A 154 -30.27 -7.26 -8.85
N THR A 155 -30.83 -8.31 -8.25
CA THR A 155 -32.03 -8.21 -7.41
C THR A 155 -31.96 -9.05 -6.13
N ALA A 156 -32.66 -8.60 -5.08
CA ALA A 156 -32.91 -9.38 -3.86
C ALA A 156 -34.11 -10.34 -3.96
N ASN A 157 -34.76 -10.44 -5.12
CA ASN A 157 -35.89 -11.34 -5.31
C ASN A 157 -35.42 -12.70 -5.82
N SER A 158 -36.04 -13.80 -5.36
CA SER A 158 -35.89 -15.10 -6.02
C SER A 158 -36.46 -15.03 -7.44
N LEU A 159 -35.78 -15.69 -8.39
CA LEU A 159 -36.17 -15.71 -9.80
C LEU A 159 -37.24 -16.77 -10.09
N GLY A 160 -37.41 -17.76 -9.21
CA GLY A 160 -38.35 -18.87 -9.36
C GLY A 160 -39.83 -18.47 -9.23
N GLU A 161 -40.71 -19.42 -9.51
CA GLU A 161 -42.18 -19.21 -9.45
C GLU A 161 -42.68 -18.93 -8.04
N ASP A 162 -42.15 -19.65 -7.05
CA ASP A 162 -42.48 -19.52 -5.63
C ASP A 162 -41.91 -18.21 -5.03
N GLY A 163 -40.85 -17.69 -5.64
CA GLY A 163 -40.20 -16.42 -5.33
C GLY A 163 -41.00 -15.16 -5.69
N GLY A 164 -42.13 -15.31 -6.40
CA GLY A 164 -43.05 -14.23 -6.74
C GLY A 164 -42.78 -13.54 -8.08
N ASN A 165 -41.61 -13.76 -8.71
CA ASN A 165 -41.26 -13.14 -9.99
C ASN A 165 -41.48 -14.08 -11.19
N GLY A 166 -41.37 -15.41 -11.02
CA GLY A 166 -41.68 -16.39 -12.09
C GLY A 166 -40.89 -16.18 -13.39
N LEU A 167 -39.64 -15.72 -13.27
CA LEU A 167 -38.73 -15.46 -14.39
C LEU A 167 -37.95 -16.73 -14.79
N SER A 168 -37.74 -17.64 -13.84
CA SER A 168 -37.12 -18.94 -14.06
C SER A 168 -38.10 -20.07 -13.73
N ILE A 169 -38.09 -21.11 -14.56
CA ILE A 169 -38.80 -22.38 -14.32
C ILE A 169 -38.06 -23.28 -13.32
N VAL A 170 -36.81 -22.93 -12.98
CA VAL A 170 -35.99 -23.67 -12.01
C VAL A 170 -36.01 -22.91 -10.69
N GLU A 171 -36.63 -23.50 -9.68
CA GLU A 171 -36.62 -22.95 -8.32
C GLU A 171 -35.18 -22.93 -7.77
N GLY A 172 -34.77 -21.81 -7.19
CA GLY A 172 -33.40 -21.61 -6.68
C GLY A 172 -32.34 -21.25 -7.73
N ALA A 173 -32.72 -20.94 -8.97
CA ALA A 173 -31.78 -20.41 -9.97
C ALA A 173 -31.14 -19.08 -9.50
N LEU A 174 -29.81 -18.99 -9.59
CA LEU A 174 -29.05 -17.79 -9.23
C LEU A 174 -29.10 -16.71 -10.32
N GLY A 175 -29.33 -17.12 -11.56
CA GLY A 175 -29.49 -16.24 -12.71
C GLY A 175 -30.39 -16.84 -13.78
N VAL A 176 -30.85 -15.99 -14.71
CA VAL A 176 -31.55 -16.40 -15.93
C VAL A 176 -31.40 -15.35 -17.04
N ALA A 177 -31.17 -15.82 -18.26
CA ALA A 177 -31.18 -15.03 -19.49
C ALA A 177 -31.76 -15.85 -20.65
N HIS A 178 -32.34 -15.17 -21.63
CA HIS A 178 -32.70 -15.80 -22.88
C HIS A 178 -31.48 -15.88 -23.81
N SER A 179 -31.31 -17.03 -24.48
CA SER A 179 -30.16 -17.21 -25.35
C SER A 179 -30.26 -16.36 -26.61
N LYS A 180 -29.12 -15.81 -27.04
CA LYS A 180 -28.97 -15.04 -28.30
C LYS A 180 -29.81 -13.75 -28.35
N SER A 181 -30.03 -13.11 -27.20
CA SER A 181 -30.82 -11.89 -27.08
C SER A 181 -30.00 -10.61 -26.90
N PHE A 182 -28.66 -10.63 -26.99
CA PHE A 182 -27.86 -9.42 -26.80
C PHE A 182 -28.23 -8.35 -27.83
N GLY A 183 -28.68 -7.17 -27.39
CA GLY A 183 -29.22 -6.10 -28.24
C GLY A 183 -30.70 -6.25 -28.63
N ASP A 184 -31.33 -7.40 -28.38
CA ASP A 184 -32.77 -7.58 -28.58
C ASP A 184 -33.50 -6.78 -27.51
N PHE A 185 -33.93 -5.56 -27.84
CA PHE A 185 -34.49 -4.64 -26.83
C PHE A 185 -35.66 -5.24 -26.03
N SER A 186 -36.39 -6.19 -26.61
CA SER A 186 -37.47 -6.88 -25.91
C SER A 186 -36.94 -7.84 -24.83
N ASP A 187 -35.74 -8.37 -25.02
CA ASP A 187 -35.28 -9.60 -24.38
C ASP A 187 -33.82 -9.59 -23.89
N ASN A 188 -33.15 -8.44 -23.96
CA ASN A 188 -31.77 -8.21 -23.56
C ASN A 188 -31.65 -7.97 -22.04
N PHE A 189 -32.19 -8.91 -21.26
CA PHE A 189 -32.08 -8.90 -19.81
C PHE A 189 -31.36 -10.16 -19.33
N ALA A 190 -30.30 -9.94 -18.56
CA ALA A 190 -29.58 -10.95 -17.81
C ALA A 190 -29.87 -10.74 -16.32
N TRP A 191 -30.68 -11.61 -15.72
CA TRP A 191 -31.12 -11.49 -14.34
C TRP A 191 -30.21 -12.25 -13.40
N THR A 192 -29.86 -11.64 -12.27
CA THR A 192 -29.06 -12.25 -11.21
C THR A 192 -29.69 -11.95 -9.86
N THR A 193 -29.85 -12.97 -9.02
CA THR A 193 -30.40 -12.82 -7.66
C THR A 193 -29.33 -12.97 -6.58
N SER A 194 -29.45 -12.20 -5.50
CA SER A 194 -28.71 -12.44 -4.26
C SER A 194 -29.35 -13.50 -3.36
N VAL A 195 -30.56 -13.96 -3.67
CA VAL A 195 -31.23 -15.02 -2.89
C VAL A 195 -30.54 -16.35 -3.11
N GLY A 196 -30.26 -17.07 -2.02
CA GLY A 196 -29.50 -18.33 -2.07
C GLY A 196 -28.00 -18.14 -2.29
N GLN A 197 -27.53 -16.90 -2.46
CA GLN A 197 -26.11 -16.55 -2.46
C GLN A 197 -25.64 -16.18 -1.05
N GLU A 198 -24.34 -16.33 -0.81
CA GLU A 198 -23.74 -15.88 0.44
C GLU A 198 -23.87 -14.35 0.58
N PRO A 199 -24.24 -13.82 1.77
CA PRO A 199 -24.40 -12.38 1.93
C PRO A 199 -23.15 -11.61 1.52
N ARG A 200 -23.33 -10.58 0.67
CA ARG A 200 -22.27 -9.67 0.21
C ARG A 200 -21.14 -10.37 -0.55
N ASN A 201 -21.48 -11.30 -1.45
CA ASN A 201 -20.53 -11.98 -2.31
C ASN A 201 -20.49 -11.37 -3.73
N ALA A 202 -19.72 -10.28 -3.90
CA ALA A 202 -19.58 -9.60 -5.20
C ALA A 202 -19.03 -10.52 -6.30
N ARG A 203 -18.17 -11.48 -5.94
CA ARG A 203 -17.64 -12.46 -6.90
C ARG A 203 -18.75 -13.31 -7.49
N GLN A 204 -19.59 -13.92 -6.64
CA GLN A 204 -20.66 -14.80 -7.09
C GLN A 204 -21.71 -14.04 -7.91
N LEU A 205 -22.07 -12.81 -7.50
CA LEU A 205 -22.96 -11.94 -8.26
C LEU A 205 -22.38 -11.61 -9.65
N ALA A 206 -21.11 -11.20 -9.72
CA ALA A 206 -20.48 -10.85 -10.99
C ALA A 206 -20.28 -12.06 -11.91
N ALA A 207 -19.87 -13.21 -11.36
CA ALA A 207 -19.71 -14.44 -12.13
C ALA A 207 -21.06 -14.92 -12.69
N THR A 208 -22.13 -14.85 -11.90
CA THR A 208 -23.49 -15.16 -12.35
C THR A 208 -23.95 -14.19 -13.44
N ALA A 209 -23.77 -12.88 -13.25
CA ALA A 209 -24.14 -11.92 -14.28
C ALA A 209 -23.36 -12.09 -15.59
N ALA A 210 -22.06 -12.39 -15.52
CA ALA A 210 -21.24 -12.71 -16.69
C ALA A 210 -21.70 -14.01 -17.38
N HIS A 211 -22.12 -15.02 -16.61
CA HIS A 211 -22.72 -16.26 -17.12
C HIS A 211 -24.01 -15.97 -17.89
N GLU A 212 -24.91 -15.18 -17.33
CA GLU A 212 -26.19 -14.86 -17.94
C GLU A 212 -26.04 -13.98 -19.19
N VAL A 213 -25.17 -12.97 -19.16
CA VAL A 213 -24.81 -12.20 -20.38
C VAL A 213 -24.10 -13.11 -21.40
N GLY A 214 -23.36 -14.13 -20.95
CA GLY A 214 -22.84 -15.18 -21.82
C GLY A 214 -23.93 -15.87 -22.64
N HIS A 215 -25.08 -16.20 -22.02
CA HIS A 215 -26.22 -16.77 -22.75
C HIS A 215 -26.81 -15.82 -23.79
N THR A 216 -26.95 -14.53 -23.46
CA THR A 216 -27.42 -13.53 -24.45
C THR A 216 -26.49 -13.44 -25.66
N LEU A 217 -25.20 -13.81 -25.47
CA LEU A 217 -24.14 -13.91 -26.48
C LEU A 217 -23.94 -15.33 -27.06
N SER A 218 -24.96 -16.19 -27.00
CA SER A 218 -24.99 -17.55 -27.58
C SER A 218 -24.15 -18.62 -26.85
N LEU A 219 -23.65 -18.35 -25.65
CA LEU A 219 -22.96 -19.37 -24.87
C LEU A 219 -23.94 -20.38 -24.26
N GLY A 220 -23.50 -21.63 -24.17
CA GLY A 220 -24.20 -22.71 -23.49
C GLY A 220 -23.42 -23.11 -22.24
N HIS A 221 -24.04 -23.88 -21.35
CA HIS A 221 -23.37 -24.33 -20.14
C HIS A 221 -22.13 -25.17 -20.45
N GLN A 222 -21.09 -24.99 -19.64
CA GLN A 222 -19.86 -25.77 -19.63
C GLN A 222 -19.92 -26.75 -18.46
N GLY A 223 -20.34 -27.99 -18.75
CA GLY A 223 -20.58 -29.05 -17.79
C GLY A 223 -19.50 -30.13 -17.73
N TRP A 224 -19.71 -31.16 -16.92
CA TRP A 224 -18.79 -32.29 -16.78
C TRP A 224 -19.53 -33.63 -16.73
N SER A 225 -18.99 -34.67 -17.37
CA SER A 225 -19.56 -36.02 -17.30
C SER A 225 -18.54 -37.15 -17.19
N SER A 226 -18.74 -38.05 -16.21
CA SER A 226 -17.95 -39.26 -16.02
C SER A 226 -18.21 -40.33 -17.11
N VAL A 227 -19.23 -40.14 -17.96
CA VAL A 227 -19.56 -41.02 -19.09
C VAL A 227 -19.40 -40.22 -20.38
N GLN A 228 -18.39 -40.58 -21.19
CA GLN A 228 -18.06 -39.85 -22.41
C GLN A 228 -18.40 -40.67 -23.68
N PRO A 229 -18.92 -40.02 -24.75
CA PRO A 229 -19.41 -38.64 -24.77
C PRO A 229 -20.72 -38.50 -23.96
N ALA A 230 -21.02 -37.29 -23.49
CA ALA A 230 -22.35 -36.99 -22.99
C ALA A 230 -23.39 -37.27 -24.10
N PRO A 231 -24.63 -37.72 -23.77
CA PRO A 231 -25.65 -37.98 -24.78
C PRO A 231 -25.87 -36.76 -25.68
N GLU A 232 -25.86 -36.98 -27.00
CA GLU A 232 -26.05 -35.94 -28.00
C GLU A 232 -27.48 -35.37 -27.90
N GLY A 233 -27.63 -34.06 -27.76
CA GLY A 233 -28.93 -33.38 -27.84
C GLY A 233 -29.74 -33.18 -26.54
N GLY A 234 -29.17 -33.39 -25.35
CA GLY A 234 -29.85 -32.92 -24.13
C GLY A 234 -29.45 -33.61 -22.84
N TYR A 235 -29.51 -32.82 -21.78
CA TYR A 235 -29.35 -33.15 -20.37
C TYR A 235 -30.13 -34.41 -19.96
N ILE A 236 -29.45 -35.29 -19.22
CA ILE A 236 -30.07 -36.25 -18.32
C ILE A 236 -29.49 -35.96 -16.95
N GLU A 237 -30.33 -35.56 -16.00
CA GLU A 237 -29.98 -35.57 -14.59
C GLU A 237 -29.72 -37.03 -14.19
N GLY A 238 -28.46 -37.34 -13.85
CA GLY A 238 -28.03 -38.70 -13.55
C GLY A 238 -26.77 -38.66 -12.69
N PRO A 239 -26.40 -39.78 -12.03
CA PRO A 239 -25.28 -39.81 -11.10
C PRO A 239 -23.90 -39.48 -11.73
N ASN A 240 -23.85 -39.25 -13.04
CA ASN A 240 -22.64 -39.24 -13.86
C ASN A 240 -22.54 -38.04 -14.85
N THR A 241 -23.47 -37.07 -14.78
CA THR A 241 -23.55 -35.91 -15.69
C THR A 241 -23.95 -34.67 -14.87
N ASN A 242 -23.17 -33.59 -14.94
CA ASN A 242 -23.51 -32.29 -14.37
C ASN A 242 -23.56 -31.24 -15.49
N ILE A 243 -24.63 -30.43 -15.49
CA ILE A 243 -24.83 -29.34 -16.43
C ILE A 243 -23.78 -28.23 -16.24
N TYR A 244 -23.30 -28.04 -15.01
CA TYR A 244 -22.22 -27.11 -14.67
C TYR A 244 -20.97 -27.89 -14.26
N TYR A 245 -19.81 -27.49 -14.77
CA TYR A 245 -18.56 -27.96 -14.21
C TYR A 245 -18.28 -27.15 -12.95
N SER A 246 -18.33 -27.82 -11.80
CA SER A 246 -18.27 -27.21 -10.47
C SER A 246 -17.24 -27.91 -9.59
N PRO A 247 -15.93 -27.67 -9.80
CA PRO A 247 -14.92 -28.27 -8.95
C PRO A 247 -14.96 -27.69 -7.53
N ASN A 248 -14.45 -28.45 -6.56
CA ASN A 248 -14.45 -28.06 -5.14
C ASN A 248 -13.14 -27.39 -4.73
N THR A 249 -12.07 -27.59 -5.50
CA THR A 249 -10.74 -27.04 -5.24
C THR A 249 -9.97 -26.89 -6.55
N GLY A 250 -8.94 -26.07 -6.52
CA GLY A 250 -8.04 -25.84 -7.64
C GLY A 250 -8.03 -24.38 -8.10
N PHE A 251 -7.44 -24.17 -9.26
CA PHE A 251 -7.17 -22.83 -9.75
C PHE A 251 -8.29 -22.25 -10.62
N TRP A 252 -8.97 -23.10 -11.39
CA TRP A 252 -9.77 -22.65 -12.54
C TRP A 252 -11.10 -23.41 -12.67
N ALA A 253 -12.13 -22.68 -13.10
CA ALA A 253 -13.40 -23.20 -13.60
C ALA A 253 -13.93 -22.31 -14.75
N PRO A 254 -14.76 -22.84 -15.66
CA PRO A 254 -15.33 -22.04 -16.74
C PRO A 254 -16.43 -21.09 -16.22
N ILE A 255 -16.53 -19.87 -16.77
CA ILE A 255 -17.59 -18.90 -16.43
C ILE A 255 -18.98 -19.49 -16.70
N MET A 256 -19.14 -20.21 -17.82
CA MET A 256 -20.37 -20.92 -18.16
C MET A 256 -20.59 -22.23 -17.35
N GLY A 257 -19.75 -22.51 -16.35
CA GLY A 257 -19.93 -23.57 -15.37
C GLY A 257 -20.40 -23.02 -14.03
N ASN A 258 -19.86 -23.54 -12.92
CA ASN A 258 -20.01 -22.94 -11.60
C ASN A 258 -18.63 -22.88 -10.92
N ALA A 259 -18.21 -21.68 -10.52
CA ALA A 259 -16.89 -21.44 -9.94
C ALA A 259 -16.94 -21.03 -8.47
N ASP A 260 -18.04 -21.27 -7.75
CA ASP A 260 -18.28 -20.74 -6.41
C ASP A 260 -17.16 -21.09 -5.40
N ASN A 261 -16.59 -22.29 -5.54
CA ASN A 261 -15.51 -22.80 -4.66
C ASN A 261 -14.10 -22.72 -5.27
N ILE A 262 -13.94 -22.02 -6.39
CA ILE A 262 -12.68 -21.98 -7.14
C ILE A 262 -12.11 -20.57 -7.15
N GLY A 263 -10.78 -20.47 -7.12
CA GLY A 263 -10.09 -19.19 -7.00
C GLY A 263 -10.24 -18.25 -8.19
N MET A 264 -10.63 -18.77 -9.36
CA MET A 264 -10.73 -17.99 -10.59
C MET A 264 -11.64 -18.68 -11.61
N ASP A 265 -12.34 -17.85 -12.37
CA ASP A 265 -13.23 -18.24 -13.44
C ASP A 265 -12.87 -17.49 -14.72
N ARG A 266 -12.80 -18.22 -15.84
CA ARG A 266 -12.42 -17.67 -17.15
C ARG A 266 -13.28 -18.23 -18.28
N TRP A 267 -13.30 -17.51 -19.40
CA TRP A 267 -13.78 -18.04 -20.68
C TRP A 267 -12.97 -19.28 -21.09
N THR A 268 -13.61 -20.23 -21.76
CA THR A 268 -13.00 -21.50 -22.17
C THR A 268 -13.22 -21.81 -23.65
N ASP A 269 -12.40 -22.71 -24.18
CA ASP A 269 -12.57 -23.34 -25.48
C ASP A 269 -13.23 -24.73 -25.39
N GLY A 270 -13.68 -25.11 -24.19
CA GLY A 270 -14.29 -26.40 -23.90
C GLY A 270 -13.30 -27.57 -23.87
N GLN A 271 -11.99 -27.34 -24.05
CA GLN A 271 -10.99 -28.41 -24.21
C GLN A 271 -10.50 -29.03 -22.88
N TYR A 272 -11.35 -29.08 -21.86
CA TYR A 272 -11.03 -29.76 -20.59
C TYR A 272 -11.55 -31.21 -20.58
N PRO A 273 -10.89 -32.13 -19.84
CA PRO A 273 -11.32 -33.51 -19.74
C PRO A 273 -12.80 -33.62 -19.35
N ASN A 274 -13.52 -34.50 -20.05
CA ASN A 274 -14.90 -34.85 -19.76
C ASN A 274 -15.93 -33.70 -19.87
N ALA A 275 -15.60 -32.63 -20.59
CA ALA A 275 -16.53 -31.54 -20.89
C ALA A 275 -17.80 -32.06 -21.59
N THR A 276 -18.97 -31.61 -21.14
CA THR A 276 -20.24 -31.92 -21.83
C THR A 276 -20.49 -31.03 -23.05
N ASN A 277 -19.78 -29.90 -23.12
CA ASN A 277 -19.86 -28.92 -24.21
C ASN A 277 -18.47 -28.64 -24.82
N GLY A 278 -17.68 -29.69 -25.03
CA GLY A 278 -16.29 -29.56 -25.49
C GLY A 278 -16.10 -29.04 -26.93
N GLY A 279 -17.19 -28.75 -27.65
CA GLY A 279 -17.16 -28.16 -28.99
C GLY A 279 -17.37 -26.63 -29.01
N GLN A 280 -17.72 -26.01 -27.88
CA GLN A 280 -17.96 -24.56 -27.83
C GLN A 280 -16.71 -23.81 -27.42
N ASN A 281 -16.27 -22.92 -28.32
CA ASN A 281 -15.26 -21.92 -28.04
C ASN A 281 -15.94 -20.60 -27.65
N ASP A 282 -15.83 -20.20 -26.38
CA ASP A 282 -16.62 -19.08 -25.84
C ASP A 282 -16.31 -17.75 -26.55
N LEU A 283 -15.04 -17.41 -26.72
CA LEU A 283 -14.63 -16.14 -27.32
C LEU A 283 -15.05 -16.05 -28.80
N ALA A 284 -14.89 -17.15 -29.56
CA ALA A 284 -15.34 -17.22 -30.94
C ALA A 284 -16.87 -17.22 -31.06
N ALA A 285 -17.58 -17.84 -30.12
CA ALA A 285 -19.05 -17.85 -30.12
C ALA A 285 -19.61 -16.45 -29.84
N MET A 286 -19.11 -15.75 -28.81
CA MET A 286 -19.57 -14.39 -28.48
C MET A 286 -19.28 -13.37 -29.59
N THR A 287 -18.22 -13.59 -30.37
CA THR A 287 -17.78 -12.69 -31.45
C THR A 287 -18.24 -13.10 -32.85
N SER A 288 -18.97 -14.21 -32.97
CA SER A 288 -19.50 -14.66 -34.25
C SER A 288 -20.89 -14.07 -34.51
N SER A 289 -21.03 -13.27 -35.56
CA SER A 289 -22.34 -12.77 -36.00
C SER A 289 -23.23 -13.86 -36.63
N SER A 290 -22.78 -15.11 -36.75
CA SER A 290 -23.53 -16.19 -37.40
C SER A 290 -24.80 -16.62 -36.67
N TRP A 291 -24.89 -16.35 -35.36
CA TRP A 291 -26.09 -16.63 -34.57
C TRP A 291 -27.02 -15.42 -34.43
N ALA A 292 -26.55 -14.22 -34.83
CA ALA A 292 -27.34 -13.00 -34.81
C ALA A 292 -28.64 -13.23 -35.60
N ARG A 293 -29.76 -12.82 -35.01
CA ARG A 293 -31.10 -13.10 -35.56
C ARG A 293 -31.86 -11.80 -35.76
N SER A 294 -32.73 -11.79 -36.76
CA SER A 294 -33.87 -10.88 -36.83
C SER A 294 -35.12 -11.69 -36.50
N GLN A 295 -35.80 -11.37 -35.40
CA GLN A 295 -37.09 -11.96 -35.06
C GLN A 295 -38.21 -10.97 -35.35
N ARG A 296 -39.29 -11.46 -35.94
CA ARG A 296 -40.48 -10.65 -36.19
C ARG A 296 -41.62 -11.10 -35.30
N TRP A 297 -42.32 -10.15 -34.73
CA TRP A 297 -43.49 -10.37 -33.90
C TRP A 297 -44.61 -9.48 -34.40
N ALA A 298 -45.85 -9.96 -34.48
CA ALA A 298 -46.99 -9.08 -34.72
C ALA A 298 -47.99 -9.12 -33.58
N VAL A 299 -48.53 -7.96 -33.17
CA VAL A 299 -49.55 -7.85 -32.13
C VAL A 299 -50.76 -7.12 -32.66
N THR A 300 -51.94 -7.56 -32.27
CA THR A 300 -53.20 -6.86 -32.53
C THR A 300 -53.27 -5.57 -31.70
N SER A 301 -54.19 -4.66 -32.07
CA SER A 301 -54.46 -3.43 -31.32
C SER A 301 -54.93 -3.65 -29.87
N THR A 302 -55.27 -4.89 -29.49
CA THR A 302 -55.63 -5.29 -28.13
C THR A 302 -54.47 -5.93 -27.36
N GLY A 303 -53.27 -5.96 -27.94
CA GLY A 303 -52.06 -6.53 -27.34
C GLY A 303 -51.91 -8.04 -27.50
N GLN A 304 -52.82 -8.72 -28.21
CA GLN A 304 -52.70 -10.16 -28.46
C GLN A 304 -51.74 -10.45 -29.60
N GLU A 305 -50.87 -11.43 -29.39
CA GLU A 305 -49.89 -11.87 -30.37
C GLU A 305 -50.53 -12.64 -31.54
N ALA A 306 -50.09 -12.34 -32.75
CA ALA A 306 -50.49 -13.02 -33.98
C ALA A 306 -49.70 -14.34 -34.19
N ASN A 307 -49.84 -15.27 -33.24
CA ASN A 307 -49.09 -16.54 -33.24
C ASN A 307 -49.38 -17.45 -34.45
N ASP A 308 -50.56 -17.31 -35.05
CA ASP A 308 -50.98 -18.07 -36.24
C ASP A 308 -50.49 -17.45 -37.56
N GLY A 309 -49.63 -16.42 -37.48
CA GLY A 309 -49.10 -15.67 -38.61
C GLY A 309 -49.94 -14.44 -38.97
N TRP A 310 -49.37 -13.58 -39.80
CA TRP A 310 -49.98 -12.36 -40.31
C TRP A 310 -49.67 -12.18 -41.79
N CYS A 311 -50.43 -11.30 -42.42
CA CYS A 311 -50.29 -10.90 -43.81
C CYS A 311 -49.69 -9.49 -43.87
N GLY A 312 -48.78 -9.26 -44.82
CA GLY A 312 -48.23 -7.93 -45.08
C GLY A 312 -47.16 -7.47 -44.07
N ASP A 313 -46.91 -6.16 -44.10
CA ASP A 313 -45.94 -5.46 -43.25
C ASP A 313 -46.50 -4.08 -42.88
N ASN A 314 -45.95 -3.43 -41.86
CA ASN A 314 -46.42 -2.11 -41.43
C ASN A 314 -46.37 -1.09 -42.58
N PRO A 315 -47.39 -0.23 -42.73
CA PRO A 315 -48.58 -0.08 -41.87
C PRO A 315 -49.74 -1.03 -42.21
N ASP A 316 -49.63 -1.82 -43.28
CA ASP A 316 -50.70 -2.65 -43.85
C ASP A 316 -50.60 -4.12 -43.40
N ALA A 317 -50.23 -4.36 -42.14
CA ALA A 317 -50.19 -5.70 -41.58
C ALA A 317 -51.53 -6.07 -40.93
N TYR A 318 -52.00 -7.30 -41.17
CA TYR A 318 -53.28 -7.80 -40.67
C TYR A 318 -53.28 -9.32 -40.47
N LEU A 319 -54.13 -9.83 -39.58
CA LEU A 319 -54.35 -11.27 -39.42
C LEU A 319 -54.99 -11.88 -40.68
N PRO A 320 -54.72 -13.15 -41.02
CA PRO A 320 -55.51 -13.85 -42.03
C PRO A 320 -57.00 -13.83 -41.65
N ASN A 321 -57.89 -13.78 -42.65
CA ASN A 321 -59.33 -13.83 -42.39
C ASN A 321 -59.75 -15.22 -41.84
N ALA A 322 -61.04 -15.41 -41.51
CA ALA A 322 -61.54 -16.67 -40.95
C ALA A 322 -61.34 -17.92 -41.85
N SER A 323 -61.05 -17.73 -43.14
CA SER A 323 -60.70 -18.80 -44.09
C SER A 323 -59.19 -18.98 -44.28
N GLY A 324 -58.36 -18.23 -43.56
CA GLY A 324 -56.90 -18.20 -43.67
C GLY A 324 -56.38 -17.38 -44.85
N ALA A 325 -57.21 -16.57 -45.52
CA ALA A 325 -56.80 -15.80 -46.69
C ALA A 325 -56.30 -14.39 -46.32
N CYS A 326 -55.28 -13.93 -47.03
CA CYS A 326 -54.69 -12.60 -46.90
C CYS A 326 -55.36 -11.56 -47.82
N ASP A 327 -56.66 -11.31 -47.66
CA ASP A 327 -57.45 -10.43 -48.54
C ASP A 327 -57.69 -9.00 -48.00
N GLY A 328 -57.05 -8.64 -46.88
CA GLY A 328 -57.16 -7.32 -46.26
C GLY A 328 -58.38 -7.14 -45.36
N THR A 329 -59.16 -8.19 -45.11
CA THR A 329 -60.37 -8.11 -44.26
C THR A 329 -60.15 -8.50 -42.80
N GLY A 330 -58.96 -9.02 -42.47
CA GLY A 330 -58.60 -9.39 -41.10
C GLY A 330 -58.23 -8.17 -40.23
N ALA A 331 -58.13 -8.41 -38.91
CA ALA A 331 -57.80 -7.35 -37.97
C ALA A 331 -56.36 -6.86 -38.16
N HIS A 332 -56.15 -5.53 -38.10
CA HIS A 332 -54.82 -4.94 -38.18
C HIS A 332 -53.92 -5.40 -37.03
N VAL A 333 -52.64 -5.56 -37.34
CA VAL A 333 -51.57 -5.86 -36.38
C VAL A 333 -50.42 -4.90 -36.58
N ASP A 334 -49.70 -4.61 -35.49
CA ASP A 334 -48.41 -3.92 -35.52
C ASP A 334 -47.30 -4.97 -35.54
N VAL A 335 -46.44 -4.92 -36.57
CA VAL A 335 -45.30 -5.82 -36.70
C VAL A 335 -44.03 -5.18 -36.14
N TYR A 336 -43.40 -5.84 -35.17
CA TYR A 336 -42.08 -5.51 -34.63
C TYR A 336 -41.02 -6.40 -35.26
N THR A 337 -39.84 -5.84 -35.48
CA THR A 337 -38.64 -6.60 -35.81
C THR A 337 -37.58 -6.31 -34.76
N TYR A 338 -37.13 -7.34 -34.07
CA TYR A 338 -36.06 -7.29 -33.10
C TYR A 338 -34.81 -7.90 -33.69
N TYR A 339 -33.68 -7.27 -33.43
CA TYR A 339 -32.39 -7.76 -33.85
C TYR A 339 -31.59 -8.10 -32.59
N SER A 340 -30.79 -9.16 -32.67
CA SER A 340 -29.71 -9.38 -31.71
C SER A 340 -28.39 -9.47 -32.44
N GLY A 341 -27.29 -9.34 -31.71
CA GLY A 341 -25.97 -9.33 -32.32
C GLY A 341 -24.85 -9.72 -31.36
N ALA A 342 -23.73 -10.11 -31.97
CA ALA A 342 -22.49 -10.42 -31.29
C ALA A 342 -21.82 -9.17 -30.70
N ILE A 343 -20.80 -9.39 -29.88
CA ILE A 343 -19.82 -8.37 -29.47
C ILE A 343 -18.56 -8.49 -30.32
N ASP A 344 -17.72 -7.47 -30.34
CA ASP A 344 -16.45 -7.48 -31.06
C ASP A 344 -15.29 -7.55 -30.07
N PHE A 345 -14.17 -8.17 -30.47
CA PHE A 345 -12.92 -7.98 -29.74
C PHE A 345 -12.54 -6.50 -29.73
N ARG A 346 -11.89 -6.08 -28.65
CA ARG A 346 -11.23 -4.79 -28.61
C ARG A 346 -10.17 -4.73 -29.74
N GLN A 347 -9.91 -3.53 -30.24
CA GLN A 347 -8.72 -3.30 -31.04
C GLN A 347 -7.48 -3.44 -30.16
N ASP A 348 -6.48 -4.15 -30.67
CA ASP A 348 -5.13 -4.24 -30.12
C ASP A 348 -4.63 -2.82 -29.78
N ASP A 349 -4.32 -2.61 -28.50
CA ASP A 349 -3.91 -1.31 -27.98
C ASP A 349 -2.39 -1.10 -28.04
N HIS A 350 -1.60 -2.17 -28.18
CA HIS A 350 -0.15 -2.16 -28.19
C HIS A 350 0.43 -3.25 -29.11
N GLY A 351 0.95 -2.85 -30.27
CA GLY A 351 1.41 -3.82 -31.26
C GLY A 351 2.53 -4.78 -30.82
N ASN A 352 2.60 -5.91 -31.52
CA ASN A 352 3.40 -7.08 -31.13
C ASN A 352 4.89 -7.06 -31.51
N ALA A 353 5.38 -5.98 -32.12
CA ALA A 353 6.69 -5.93 -32.76
C ALA A 353 7.79 -5.39 -31.83
N LEU A 354 8.95 -6.07 -31.79
CA LEU A 354 10.16 -5.63 -31.08
C LEU A 354 10.95 -4.58 -31.92
N ASP A 355 10.29 -3.50 -32.33
CA ASP A 355 10.89 -2.47 -33.15
C ASP A 355 10.44 -1.04 -32.76
N ALA A 356 10.82 -0.05 -33.55
CA ALA A 356 10.53 1.35 -33.27
C ALA A 356 9.03 1.70 -33.19
N THR A 357 8.13 0.82 -33.66
CA THR A 357 6.67 0.98 -33.57
C THR A 357 6.10 0.61 -32.21
N ALA A 358 6.86 -0.09 -31.36
CA ALA A 358 6.45 -0.43 -30.00
C ALA A 358 6.09 0.82 -29.18
N THR A 359 5.08 0.68 -28.31
CA THR A 359 4.57 1.76 -27.46
C THR A 359 5.67 2.27 -26.54
N ALA A 360 5.90 3.58 -26.49
CA ALA A 360 6.91 4.11 -25.57
C ALA A 360 6.46 3.96 -24.11
N LEU A 361 7.34 3.39 -23.26
CA LEU A 361 7.17 3.32 -21.81
C LEU A 361 8.27 4.16 -21.12
N PRO A 362 8.02 5.46 -20.89
CA PRO A 362 8.97 6.30 -20.20
C PRO A 362 9.19 5.82 -18.75
N LEU A 363 10.44 5.83 -18.29
CA LEU A 363 10.79 5.42 -16.94
C LEU A 363 9.98 6.21 -15.89
N GLY A 364 9.39 5.50 -14.92
CA GLY A 364 8.53 6.04 -13.87
C GLY A 364 7.07 6.24 -14.27
N SER A 365 6.71 6.00 -15.54
CA SER A 365 5.33 6.07 -16.00
C SER A 365 4.60 4.75 -15.80
N LYS A 366 3.27 4.82 -15.72
CA LYS A 366 2.36 3.67 -15.75
C LYS A 366 1.53 3.75 -17.03
N VAL A 367 1.46 2.66 -17.78
CA VAL A 367 0.69 2.57 -19.03
C VAL A 367 -0.31 1.42 -18.87
N PRO A 368 -1.63 1.67 -19.04
CA PRO A 368 -2.61 0.59 -19.07
C PRO A 368 -2.56 -0.12 -20.42
N GLY A 369 -2.84 -1.42 -20.43
CA GLY A 369 -3.00 -2.22 -21.64
C GLY A 369 -4.00 -3.36 -21.41
N VAL A 370 -4.38 -4.05 -22.48
CA VAL A 370 -5.31 -5.18 -22.45
C VAL A 370 -4.77 -6.26 -23.37
N ILE A 371 -4.57 -7.47 -22.82
CA ILE A 371 -4.38 -8.66 -23.66
C ILE A 371 -5.76 -9.14 -24.08
N GLU A 372 -6.18 -8.90 -25.32
CA GLU A 372 -7.55 -9.21 -25.75
C GLU A 372 -7.74 -10.66 -26.23
N ARG A 373 -6.66 -11.33 -26.66
CA ARG A 373 -6.74 -12.71 -27.15
C ARG A 373 -5.41 -13.45 -27.15
N ASN A 374 -5.37 -14.63 -26.52
CA ASN A 374 -4.20 -15.51 -26.65
C ASN A 374 -4.20 -16.34 -27.94
N PHE A 375 -5.33 -16.39 -28.65
CA PHE A 375 -5.50 -17.20 -29.86
C PHE A 375 -6.29 -16.42 -30.93
N GLY A 376 -5.63 -15.47 -31.58
CA GLY A 376 -6.21 -14.68 -32.67
C GLY A 376 -6.25 -15.41 -34.03
N PRO A 377 -6.79 -14.75 -35.07
CA PRO A 377 -6.80 -15.28 -36.43
C PRO A 377 -5.39 -15.73 -36.87
N ASN A 378 -5.30 -16.91 -37.50
CA ASN A 378 -4.04 -17.54 -37.92
C ASN A 378 -3.07 -17.90 -36.77
N GLY A 379 -3.56 -17.99 -35.53
CA GLY A 379 -2.74 -18.38 -34.37
C GLY A 379 -1.83 -17.26 -33.86
N VAL A 380 -2.10 -16.00 -34.25
CA VAL A 380 -1.37 -14.85 -33.71
C VAL A 380 -1.91 -14.57 -32.32
N LYS A 381 -1.03 -14.72 -31.33
CA LYS A 381 -1.27 -14.31 -29.95
C LYS A 381 -1.08 -12.80 -29.82
N ASP A 382 -1.94 -12.19 -29.03
CA ASP A 382 -1.77 -10.81 -28.60
C ASP A 382 -0.62 -10.71 -27.59
N ARG A 383 0.28 -9.76 -27.84
CA ARG A 383 1.50 -9.54 -27.05
C ARG A 383 1.87 -8.09 -27.13
N ASP A 384 1.66 -7.39 -26.04
CA ASP A 384 1.96 -5.98 -26.01
C ASP A 384 3.46 -5.73 -25.86
N VAL A 385 4.00 -4.87 -26.73
CA VAL A 385 5.42 -4.49 -26.69
C VAL A 385 5.61 -3.03 -26.35
N PHE A 386 6.44 -2.79 -25.34
CA PHE A 386 6.82 -1.47 -24.86
C PHE A 386 8.29 -1.19 -25.09
N ARG A 387 8.61 -0.05 -25.73
CA ARG A 387 9.98 0.45 -25.86
C ARG A 387 10.39 1.25 -24.63
N ILE A 388 11.53 0.90 -24.05
CA ILE A 388 12.12 1.57 -22.88
C ILE A 388 13.50 2.11 -23.29
N ASP A 389 13.70 3.41 -23.13
CA ASP A 389 15.00 4.06 -23.34
C ASP A 389 15.73 4.18 -21.99
N VAL A 390 16.82 3.42 -21.84
CA VAL A 390 17.64 3.36 -20.62
C VAL A 390 18.80 4.36 -20.75
N PRO A 391 18.91 5.38 -19.88
CA PRO A 391 19.93 6.43 -20.00
C PRO A 391 21.27 6.07 -19.36
N THR A 392 21.27 5.15 -18.39
CA THR A 392 22.43 4.82 -17.55
C THR A 392 22.48 3.33 -17.26
N SER A 393 23.67 2.76 -17.09
CA SER A 393 23.79 1.38 -16.60
C SER A 393 23.19 1.23 -15.20
N GLY A 394 22.56 0.09 -14.94
CA GLY A 394 21.98 -0.20 -13.63
C GLY A 394 20.99 -1.36 -13.66
N LYS A 395 20.13 -1.42 -12.65
CA LYS A 395 19.01 -2.37 -12.56
C LYS A 395 17.74 -1.69 -13.06
N LEU A 396 17.15 -2.25 -14.10
CA LEU A 396 15.81 -1.89 -14.57
C LEU A 396 14.79 -2.76 -13.83
N ASP A 397 13.90 -2.13 -13.07
CA ASP A 397 12.74 -2.73 -12.40
C ASP A 397 11.53 -2.60 -13.33
N VAL A 398 10.94 -3.73 -13.70
CA VAL A 398 9.75 -3.80 -14.55
C VAL A 398 8.62 -4.48 -13.79
N SER A 399 7.41 -3.99 -13.96
CA SER A 399 6.22 -4.62 -13.36
C SER A 399 5.00 -4.45 -14.25
N ALA A 400 4.12 -5.43 -14.21
CA ALA A 400 2.78 -5.40 -14.76
C ALA A 400 1.81 -5.92 -13.71
N ALA A 401 0.90 -5.05 -13.29
CA ALA A 401 -0.14 -5.36 -12.33
C ALA A 401 -1.45 -5.63 -13.07
N VAL A 402 -2.09 -6.77 -12.78
CA VAL A 402 -3.43 -7.11 -13.30
C VAL A 402 -4.53 -6.43 -12.48
N ALA A 403 -5.79 -6.62 -12.87
CA ALA A 403 -6.93 -6.12 -12.12
C ALA A 403 -6.90 -6.55 -10.65
N GLU A 404 -7.28 -5.62 -9.76
CA GLU A 404 -7.30 -5.87 -8.31
C GLU A 404 -8.31 -6.94 -7.91
N TYR A 405 -9.46 -6.97 -8.60
CA TYR A 405 -10.56 -7.91 -8.32
C TYR A 405 -10.81 -8.83 -9.51
N GLY A 406 -10.75 -10.13 -9.26
CA GLY A 406 -11.04 -11.17 -10.25
C GLY A 406 -10.18 -11.10 -11.51
N PRO A 407 -8.85 -10.88 -11.43
CA PRO A 407 -8.02 -10.80 -12.63
C PRO A 407 -8.15 -12.09 -13.43
N MET A 408 -8.41 -11.94 -14.72
CA MET A 408 -8.43 -13.06 -15.64
C MET A 408 -7.06 -13.30 -16.24
N LEU A 409 -6.25 -12.26 -16.43
CA LEU A 409 -4.92 -12.34 -17.00
C LEU A 409 -3.91 -12.93 -15.99
N ASP A 410 -3.08 -13.87 -16.44
CA ASP A 410 -1.83 -14.31 -15.80
C ASP A 410 -0.65 -13.77 -16.60
N VAL A 411 0.14 -12.86 -16.03
CA VAL A 411 1.13 -12.11 -16.81
C VAL A 411 2.49 -12.79 -16.80
N ARG A 412 3.06 -12.95 -18.00
CA ARG A 412 4.50 -13.11 -18.20
C ARG A 412 5.12 -11.82 -18.73
N LEU A 413 6.22 -11.38 -18.11
CA LEU A 413 7.08 -10.31 -18.62
C LEU A 413 8.38 -10.85 -19.22
N SER A 414 8.83 -10.29 -20.33
CA SER A 414 10.17 -10.55 -20.88
C SER A 414 10.82 -9.27 -21.37
N VAL A 415 12.12 -9.09 -21.09
CA VAL A 415 12.88 -7.91 -21.52
C VAL A 415 13.84 -8.31 -22.63
N TYR A 416 13.81 -7.59 -23.75
CA TYR A 416 14.69 -7.81 -24.90
C TYR A 416 15.59 -6.60 -25.13
N ASP A 417 16.80 -6.85 -25.64
CA ASP A 417 17.69 -5.78 -26.11
C ASP A 417 17.25 -5.25 -27.49
N ALA A 418 17.91 -4.21 -27.99
CA ALA A 418 17.63 -3.62 -29.29
C ALA A 418 17.81 -4.57 -30.50
N ALA A 419 18.53 -5.68 -30.32
CA ALA A 419 18.72 -6.72 -31.34
C ALA A 419 17.68 -7.85 -31.25
N GLY A 420 16.77 -7.78 -30.26
CA GLY A 420 15.74 -8.80 -30.03
C GLY A 420 16.22 -10.00 -29.22
N ASN A 421 17.37 -9.91 -28.54
CA ASN A 421 17.83 -10.97 -27.64
C ASN A 421 17.21 -10.79 -26.25
N LEU A 422 16.75 -11.89 -25.65
CA LEU A 422 16.22 -11.91 -24.29
C LEU A 422 17.32 -11.54 -23.28
N VAL A 423 17.00 -10.60 -22.38
CA VAL A 423 17.86 -10.11 -21.30
C VAL A 423 17.40 -10.75 -20.00
N GLY A 424 18.21 -11.65 -19.45
CA GLY A 424 17.86 -12.39 -18.24
C GLY A 424 16.89 -13.55 -18.51
N GLN A 425 15.94 -13.77 -17.60
CA GLN A 425 14.88 -14.76 -17.73
C GLN A 425 13.52 -14.05 -17.73
N PRO A 426 12.48 -14.66 -18.33
CA PRO A 426 11.12 -14.14 -18.19
C PRO A 426 10.69 -14.12 -16.72
N PHE A 427 9.84 -13.16 -16.37
CA PHE A 427 9.21 -13.06 -15.06
C PHE A 427 7.77 -13.58 -15.16
N ASP A 428 7.55 -14.74 -14.54
CA ASP A 428 6.29 -15.49 -14.54
C ASP A 428 6.12 -16.12 -13.15
N PRO A 429 5.61 -15.36 -12.17
CA PRO A 429 5.44 -15.87 -10.82
C PRO A 429 4.41 -16.99 -10.78
N ALA A 430 4.74 -18.10 -10.12
CA ALA A 430 3.79 -19.20 -9.99
C ALA A 430 2.50 -18.74 -9.27
N PRO A 431 1.32 -18.95 -9.88
CA PRO A 431 0.05 -18.65 -9.26
C PRO A 431 -0.16 -19.44 -7.97
N VAL A 432 -0.81 -18.83 -6.99
CA VAL A 432 -1.08 -19.42 -5.67
C VAL A 432 -2.57 -19.37 -5.40
N VAL A 433 -3.18 -20.53 -5.13
CA VAL A 433 -4.54 -20.59 -4.60
C VAL A 433 -4.50 -20.19 -3.13
N ASN A 434 -5.19 -19.11 -2.80
CA ASN A 434 -5.40 -18.70 -1.42
C ASN A 434 -6.78 -19.17 -1.02
N ASP A 435 -6.83 -20.20 -0.19
CA ASP A 435 -8.10 -20.72 0.30
C ASP A 435 -8.63 -19.82 1.43
N GLY A 436 -9.60 -18.99 1.09
CA GLY A 436 -10.43 -18.28 2.06
C GLY A 436 -11.69 -19.09 2.28
N ASN A 437 -12.20 -19.17 3.51
CA ASN A 437 -13.50 -19.80 3.80
C ASN A 437 -14.58 -19.24 2.84
N ARG A 438 -14.91 -20.00 1.79
CA ARG A 438 -15.86 -19.65 0.71
C ARG A 438 -15.50 -18.38 -0.10
N ARG A 439 -14.22 -17.99 -0.12
CA ARG A 439 -13.66 -16.85 -0.88
C ARG A 439 -12.26 -17.18 -1.41
N SER A 440 -12.11 -18.35 -2.02
CA SER A 440 -10.83 -18.71 -2.64
C SER A 440 -10.52 -17.70 -3.75
N TYR A 441 -9.25 -17.29 -3.87
CA TYR A 441 -8.78 -16.43 -4.95
C TYR A 441 -7.37 -16.81 -5.36
N VAL A 442 -7.01 -16.55 -6.60
CA VAL A 442 -5.65 -16.79 -7.11
C VAL A 442 -4.81 -15.51 -7.00
N SER A 443 -3.65 -15.60 -6.35
CA SER A 443 -2.62 -14.56 -6.35
C SER A 443 -1.42 -14.98 -7.20
N GLY A 444 -0.47 -14.07 -7.43
CA GLY A 444 0.70 -14.34 -8.29
C GLY A 444 0.50 -14.03 -9.77
N MET A 445 -0.70 -13.62 -10.17
CA MET A 445 -1.08 -13.32 -11.56
C MET A 445 -0.41 -12.05 -12.15
N SER A 446 0.18 -11.21 -11.29
CA SER A 446 0.97 -10.05 -11.70
C SER A 446 2.45 -10.44 -11.75
N ALA A 447 3.20 -9.88 -12.70
CA ALA A 447 4.63 -10.12 -12.82
C ALA A 447 5.45 -8.87 -12.52
N SER A 448 6.58 -9.06 -11.85
CA SER A 448 7.58 -8.03 -11.63
C SER A 448 8.96 -8.63 -11.54
N GLY A 449 9.97 -7.87 -11.93
CA GLY A 449 11.33 -8.37 -11.94
C GLY A 449 12.36 -7.31 -12.27
N ARG A 450 13.63 -7.68 -12.08
CA ARG A 450 14.76 -6.77 -12.28
C ARG A 450 15.78 -7.38 -13.22
N VAL A 451 16.25 -6.60 -14.19
CA VAL A 451 17.32 -6.99 -15.12
C VAL A 451 18.47 -5.99 -15.09
N ASP A 452 19.69 -6.47 -15.31
CA ASP A 452 20.86 -5.60 -15.49
C ASP A 452 20.85 -5.03 -16.91
N VAL A 453 21.01 -3.71 -17.02
CA VAL A 453 20.95 -2.97 -18.28
C VAL A 453 22.14 -2.01 -18.40
N THR A 454 22.48 -1.68 -19.64
CA THR A 454 23.40 -0.61 -20.04
C THR A 454 22.62 0.48 -20.78
N PRO A 455 23.18 1.68 -21.02
CA PRO A 455 22.50 2.68 -21.82
C PRO A 455 22.12 2.13 -23.20
N GLY A 456 20.87 2.33 -23.60
CA GLY A 456 20.34 1.79 -24.85
C GLY A 456 18.82 1.62 -24.84
N THR A 457 18.30 1.11 -25.94
CA THR A 457 16.88 0.79 -26.09
C THR A 457 16.62 -0.67 -25.74
N TYR A 458 15.56 -0.90 -24.98
CA TYR A 458 15.07 -2.22 -24.59
C TYR A 458 13.58 -2.34 -24.95
N TYR A 459 13.09 -3.56 -25.08
CA TYR A 459 11.68 -3.86 -25.28
C TYR A 459 11.17 -4.73 -24.14
N LEU A 460 10.07 -4.34 -23.52
CA LEU A 460 9.35 -5.13 -22.52
C LEU A 460 8.12 -5.72 -23.19
N THR A 461 7.94 -7.03 -23.11
CA THR A 461 6.72 -7.69 -23.58
C THR A 461 5.82 -8.06 -22.41
N VAL A 462 4.51 -7.91 -22.60
CA VAL A 462 3.46 -8.40 -21.70
C VAL A 462 2.68 -9.48 -22.45
N GLU A 463 2.52 -10.65 -21.84
CA GLU A 463 1.81 -11.78 -22.44
C GLU A 463 0.90 -12.44 -21.40
N GLY A 464 -0.29 -12.88 -21.82
CA GLY A 464 -1.14 -13.75 -21.01
C GLY A 464 -0.72 -15.21 -21.10
N VAL A 465 -0.45 -15.89 -19.99
CA VAL A 465 0.03 -17.28 -19.98
C VAL A 465 -0.90 -18.24 -19.25
N GLY A 466 -0.72 -19.54 -19.45
CA GLY A 466 -1.33 -20.59 -18.64
C GLY A 466 -0.37 -21.10 -17.58
N TYR A 467 -0.90 -21.87 -16.63
CA TYR A 467 -0.11 -22.53 -15.60
C TYR A 467 -0.38 -24.04 -15.62
N GLY A 468 0.65 -24.87 -15.51
CA GLY A 468 0.47 -26.33 -15.43
C GLY A 468 -0.27 -26.94 -16.63
N THR A 469 -1.19 -27.87 -16.38
CA THR A 469 -1.94 -28.59 -17.43
C THR A 469 -3.39 -28.89 -17.02
N THR A 470 -4.30 -28.94 -17.99
CA THR A 470 -5.70 -29.35 -17.80
C THR A 470 -5.89 -30.88 -17.78
N ALA A 471 -4.87 -31.65 -18.19
CA ALA A 471 -4.99 -33.11 -18.31
C ALA A 471 -5.27 -33.83 -16.97
N GLY A 472 -4.94 -33.19 -15.84
CA GLY A 472 -5.18 -33.72 -14.50
C GLY A 472 -6.53 -33.30 -13.89
N TYR A 473 -7.40 -32.62 -14.63
CA TYR A 473 -8.69 -32.17 -14.12
C TYR A 473 -9.61 -33.35 -13.82
N THR A 474 -10.30 -33.25 -12.69
CA THR A 474 -11.35 -34.18 -12.28
C THR A 474 -12.65 -33.42 -12.01
N GLN A 475 -13.74 -34.11 -11.73
CA GLN A 475 -15.00 -33.46 -11.36
C GLN A 475 -14.84 -32.45 -10.19
N THR A 476 -13.91 -32.71 -9.27
CA THR A 476 -13.80 -31.96 -8.00
C THR A 476 -12.50 -31.17 -7.83
N ASP A 477 -11.51 -31.35 -8.72
CA ASP A 477 -10.17 -30.80 -8.54
C ASP A 477 -9.56 -30.32 -9.86
N THR A 478 -9.18 -29.03 -9.91
CA THR A 478 -8.46 -28.38 -11.01
C THR A 478 -7.08 -27.84 -10.60
N SER A 479 -6.47 -28.39 -9.55
CA SER A 479 -5.16 -27.94 -9.02
C SER A 479 -3.97 -28.22 -9.95
N SER A 480 -4.16 -29.00 -11.02
CA SER A 480 -3.10 -29.34 -11.97
C SER A 480 -2.74 -28.19 -12.93
N GLY A 481 -3.56 -27.15 -13.04
CA GLY A 481 -3.24 -26.01 -13.89
C GLY A 481 -4.39 -25.04 -14.15
N MET A 482 -4.11 -24.06 -15.00
CA MET A 482 -5.03 -23.05 -15.55
C MET A 482 -4.77 -22.94 -17.06
N PRO A 483 -5.80 -23.02 -17.91
CA PRO A 483 -5.61 -22.90 -19.35
C PRO A 483 -5.13 -21.50 -19.74
N GLU A 484 -4.21 -21.43 -20.71
CA GLU A 484 -3.76 -20.17 -21.30
C GLU A 484 -4.88 -19.46 -22.06
N TYR A 485 -5.82 -20.21 -22.66
CA TYR A 485 -6.90 -19.67 -23.47
C TYR A 485 -7.66 -18.51 -22.82
N GLY A 486 -8.05 -18.67 -21.56
CA GLY A 486 -8.79 -17.65 -20.82
C GLY A 486 -7.91 -16.61 -20.10
N SER A 487 -6.59 -16.65 -20.29
CA SER A 487 -5.63 -15.74 -19.64
C SER A 487 -5.53 -14.42 -20.39
N ILE A 488 -6.62 -13.68 -20.44
CA ILE A 488 -6.80 -12.42 -21.17
C ILE A 488 -7.38 -11.40 -20.19
N GLY A 489 -7.14 -10.11 -20.41
CA GLY A 489 -7.64 -9.07 -19.50
C GLY A 489 -6.75 -7.84 -19.43
N GLN A 490 -7.11 -6.93 -18.54
CA GLN A 490 -6.41 -5.65 -18.41
C GLN A 490 -5.21 -5.73 -17.46
N TYR A 491 -4.22 -4.89 -17.72
CA TYR A 491 -3.06 -4.71 -16.84
C TYR A 491 -2.58 -3.26 -16.85
N THR A 492 -1.66 -2.94 -15.94
CA THR A 492 -0.90 -1.69 -15.93
C THR A 492 0.58 -2.00 -15.82
N VAL A 493 1.33 -1.62 -16.86
CA VAL A 493 2.79 -1.83 -16.93
C VAL A 493 3.56 -0.59 -16.47
N SER A 494 4.72 -0.81 -15.87
CA SER A 494 5.67 0.24 -15.52
C SER A 494 7.11 -0.25 -15.59
N ALA A 495 8.03 0.69 -15.81
CA ALA A 495 9.46 0.44 -15.77
C ALA A 495 10.15 1.59 -15.03
N SER A 496 11.14 1.28 -14.19
CA SER A 496 11.91 2.29 -13.46
C SER A 496 13.34 1.82 -13.20
N MET A 497 14.29 2.75 -13.10
CA MET A 497 15.63 2.40 -12.65
C MET A 497 15.63 2.27 -11.13
N VAL A 498 16.13 1.15 -10.61
CA VAL A 498 16.32 0.98 -9.16
C VAL A 498 17.28 2.04 -8.68
N THR A 499 16.86 2.86 -7.72
CA THR A 499 17.70 3.91 -7.15
C THR A 499 18.69 3.29 -6.16
N PRO A 500 20.01 3.44 -6.37
CA PRO A 500 21.02 3.02 -5.39
C PRO A 500 20.88 3.76 -4.06
N LEU A 501 21.00 3.03 -2.95
CA LEU A 501 21.13 3.61 -1.62
C LEU A 501 22.56 4.11 -1.42
N LEU A 502 22.70 5.41 -1.20
CA LEU A 502 23.99 6.05 -0.94
C LEU A 502 24.22 6.17 0.57
N SER A 503 25.42 5.85 1.03
CA SER A 503 25.82 6.06 2.43
C SER A 503 27.27 6.49 2.56
N ALA A 504 27.63 7.07 3.70
CA ALA A 504 28.99 7.51 3.99
C ALA A 504 29.32 7.35 5.48
N THR A 505 30.55 6.95 5.77
CA THR A 505 31.11 6.87 7.12
C THR A 505 32.34 7.76 7.21
N ALA A 506 32.42 8.61 8.23
CA ALA A 506 33.61 9.40 8.54
C ALA A 506 34.32 8.84 9.76
N THR A 507 35.61 8.49 9.62
CA THR A 507 36.50 8.11 10.72
C THR A 507 37.65 9.12 10.80
N GLY A 508 37.59 10.01 11.78
CA GLY A 508 38.48 11.17 11.84
C GLY A 508 38.26 12.09 10.63
N ARG A 509 39.28 12.21 9.77
CA ARG A 509 39.26 13.01 8.53
C ARG A 509 39.02 12.17 7.27
N VAL A 510 38.94 10.84 7.40
CA VAL A 510 38.77 9.93 6.27
C VAL A 510 37.29 9.61 6.10
N VAL A 511 36.78 9.79 4.90
CA VAL A 511 35.40 9.50 4.51
C VAL A 511 35.40 8.32 3.54
N THR A 512 34.63 7.30 3.86
CA THR A 512 34.33 6.19 2.97
C THR A 512 32.88 6.33 2.53
N VAL A 513 32.63 6.48 1.23
CA VAL A 513 31.28 6.44 0.68
C VAL A 513 30.99 5.07 0.05
N SER A 514 29.72 4.68 0.04
CA SER A 514 29.25 3.45 -0.59
C SER A 514 27.92 3.69 -1.29
N ALA A 515 27.69 2.94 -2.36
CA ALA A 515 26.41 2.82 -3.03
C ALA A 515 26.03 1.34 -3.03
N THR A 516 24.86 1.01 -2.51
CA THR A 516 24.30 -0.34 -2.58
C THR A 516 23.04 -0.30 -3.42
N THR A 517 22.93 -1.22 -4.37
CA THR A 517 21.69 -1.43 -5.12
C THR A 517 21.26 -2.85 -4.85
N GLU A 518 20.05 -3.03 -4.35
CA GLU A 518 19.55 -4.35 -3.99
C GLU A 518 19.58 -5.28 -5.20
N GLY A 519 20.28 -6.41 -5.06
CA GLY A 519 20.42 -7.43 -6.10
C GLY A 519 21.36 -7.07 -7.27
N ALA A 520 22.05 -5.93 -7.27
CA ALA A 520 22.97 -5.57 -8.34
C ALA A 520 24.34 -6.29 -8.21
N PRO A 521 24.90 -6.84 -9.31
CA PRO A 521 26.19 -7.54 -9.28
C PRO A 521 27.39 -6.60 -9.17
N SER A 522 27.20 -5.28 -9.37
CA SER A 522 28.26 -4.28 -9.30
C SER A 522 27.82 -3.05 -8.51
N THR A 523 28.77 -2.41 -7.82
CA THR A 523 28.54 -1.12 -7.16
C THR A 523 28.47 -0.02 -8.22
N PRO A 524 27.40 0.78 -8.24
CA PRO A 524 27.30 1.92 -9.14
C PRO A 524 28.49 2.87 -8.99
N GLY A 525 28.92 3.47 -10.10
CA GLY A 525 29.95 4.51 -10.06
C GLY A 525 29.48 5.71 -9.23
N MET A 526 30.38 6.25 -8.40
CA MET A 526 30.11 7.42 -7.57
C MET A 526 31.09 8.55 -7.86
N GLU A 527 30.68 9.76 -7.53
CA GLU A 527 31.53 10.95 -7.51
C GLU A 527 31.34 11.73 -6.21
N TYR A 528 32.36 12.46 -5.79
CA TYR A 528 32.35 13.30 -4.60
C TYR A 528 32.98 14.67 -4.86
N ARG A 529 32.67 15.64 -4.02
CA ARG A 529 33.36 16.94 -3.94
C ARG A 529 33.48 17.39 -2.49
N ILE A 530 34.47 18.24 -2.22
CA ILE A 530 34.70 18.80 -0.88
C ILE A 530 34.39 20.29 -0.92
N GLY A 531 33.43 20.74 -0.11
CA GLY A 531 32.89 22.10 -0.16
C GLY A 531 32.44 22.50 -1.58
N ALA A 532 32.79 23.71 -2.00
CA ALA A 532 32.47 24.23 -3.34
C ALA A 532 33.43 23.75 -4.46
N GLY A 533 34.15 22.65 -4.26
CA GLY A 533 35.08 22.10 -5.25
C GLY A 533 34.37 21.44 -6.46
N ALA A 534 35.17 21.02 -7.44
CA ALA A 534 34.69 20.23 -8.58
C ALA A 534 34.40 18.77 -8.17
N TRP A 535 33.47 18.13 -8.89
CA TRP A 535 33.16 16.70 -8.74
C TRP A 535 34.33 15.83 -9.21
N GLN A 536 34.62 14.76 -8.45
CA GLN A 536 35.71 13.81 -8.66
C GLN A 536 35.17 12.38 -8.59
N SER A 537 35.62 11.47 -9.46
CA SER A 537 35.26 10.06 -9.38
C SER A 537 35.75 9.44 -8.07
N TYR A 538 34.89 8.67 -7.41
CA TYR A 538 35.22 7.96 -6.18
C TYR A 538 35.81 6.59 -6.49
N ALA A 539 37.06 6.37 -6.08
CA ALA A 539 37.78 5.11 -6.26
C ALA A 539 38.18 4.42 -4.93
N GLY A 540 37.85 5.02 -3.78
CA GLY A 540 38.22 4.54 -2.45
C GLY A 540 38.18 5.65 -1.40
N PRO A 541 38.49 5.35 -0.12
CA PRO A 541 38.38 6.30 0.99
C PRO A 541 39.09 7.64 0.73
N VAL A 542 38.40 8.75 1.01
CA VAL A 542 38.84 10.12 0.74
C VAL A 542 39.27 10.81 2.04
N THR A 543 40.47 11.38 2.08
CA THR A 543 40.92 12.20 3.22
C THR A 543 40.52 13.66 3.01
N VAL A 544 39.72 14.23 3.91
CA VAL A 544 39.30 15.63 3.85
C VAL A 544 40.41 16.54 4.38
N PRO A 545 40.93 17.48 3.55
CA PRO A 545 42.10 18.28 3.90
C PRO A 545 41.81 19.37 4.95
N GLY A 546 42.87 19.85 5.60
CA GLY A 546 42.85 20.93 6.60
C GLY A 546 42.52 20.46 8.02
N SER A 547 42.28 21.43 8.92
CA SER A 547 41.92 21.22 10.34
C SER A 547 40.54 21.78 10.72
N ASP A 548 39.92 22.59 9.85
CA ASP A 548 38.58 23.13 10.07
C ASP A 548 37.49 22.11 9.70
N ALA A 549 36.25 22.34 10.14
CA ALA A 549 35.11 21.54 9.71
C ALA A 549 34.84 21.74 8.21
N ARG A 550 34.56 20.65 7.49
CA ARG A 550 34.34 20.65 6.04
C ARG A 550 33.22 19.68 5.66
N THR A 551 32.48 20.01 4.62
CA THR A 551 31.47 19.12 4.02
C THR A 551 32.07 18.37 2.84
N LEU A 552 31.75 17.07 2.75
CA LEU A 552 31.93 16.27 1.55
C LEU A 552 30.54 15.94 1.02
N GLU A 553 30.31 16.27 -0.24
CA GLU A 553 29.11 15.91 -0.98
C GLU A 553 29.42 14.73 -1.90
N TYR A 554 28.48 13.80 -2.06
CA TYR A 554 28.64 12.60 -2.88
C TYR A 554 27.34 12.23 -3.61
N ARG A 555 27.45 11.67 -4.81
CA ARG A 555 26.31 11.24 -5.64
C ARG A 555 26.74 10.14 -6.62
N LEU A 556 25.78 9.59 -7.36
CA LEU A 556 26.05 8.70 -8.49
C LEU A 556 26.73 9.47 -9.63
N ALA A 557 27.72 8.84 -10.26
CA ALA A 557 28.48 9.46 -11.34
C ALA A 557 27.56 9.86 -12.50
N GLY A 558 27.71 11.10 -12.99
CA GLY A 558 26.91 11.63 -14.10
C GLY A 558 25.44 11.93 -13.76
N SER A 559 25.00 11.73 -12.52
CA SER A 559 23.64 12.04 -12.09
C SER A 559 23.41 13.54 -11.90
N SER A 560 22.25 14.03 -12.33
CA SER A 560 21.75 15.38 -12.01
C SER A 560 20.99 15.44 -10.67
N THR A 561 20.88 14.32 -9.95
CA THR A 561 20.19 14.26 -8.65
C THR A 561 20.91 15.07 -7.56
N THR A 562 20.16 15.47 -6.53
CA THR A 562 20.68 16.12 -5.33
C THR A 562 21.74 15.24 -4.67
N ALA A 563 22.90 15.84 -4.37
CA ALA A 563 23.98 15.14 -3.68
C ALA A 563 23.68 14.93 -2.20
N VAL A 564 24.18 13.83 -1.65
CA VAL A 564 24.15 13.56 -0.21
C VAL A 564 25.38 14.20 0.44
N THR A 565 25.24 14.71 1.66
CA THR A 565 26.32 15.41 2.38
C THR A 565 26.76 14.63 3.61
N VAL A 566 28.07 14.61 3.88
CA VAL A 566 28.65 14.20 5.16
C VAL A 566 29.57 15.30 5.69
N THR A 567 29.42 15.64 6.97
CA THR A 567 30.24 16.67 7.63
C THR A 567 31.40 16.02 8.36
N VAL A 568 32.62 16.47 8.04
CA VAL A 568 33.85 16.07 8.74
C VAL A 568 34.21 17.15 9.76
N ALA A 569 34.32 16.75 11.03
CA ALA A 569 34.52 17.66 12.16
C ALA A 569 35.94 18.26 12.22
N ALA A 570 36.05 19.43 12.87
CA ALA A 570 37.32 20.08 13.18
C ALA A 570 38.25 19.18 14.03
N THR A 571 39.56 19.19 13.78
CA THR A 571 40.57 18.57 14.67
C THR A 571 41.05 19.64 15.66
N GLY A 572 40.94 19.37 16.96
CA GLY A 572 41.30 20.34 18.03
C GLY A 572 42.78 20.76 18.00
N ALA A 573 43.07 21.95 18.55
CA ALA A 573 44.43 22.49 18.66
C ALA A 573 45.34 21.56 19.48
N ALA A 574 46.62 21.46 19.08
CA ALA A 574 47.59 20.60 19.78
C ALA A 574 47.86 21.12 21.20
N VAL A 575 47.88 20.21 22.17
CA VAL A 575 48.23 20.51 23.56
C VAL A 575 49.71 20.83 23.65
N ALA A 576 50.06 22.02 24.17
CA ALA A 576 51.45 22.44 24.37
C ALA A 576 51.88 22.41 25.84
N ALA A 577 50.97 22.68 26.78
CA ALA A 577 51.25 22.61 28.22
C ALA A 577 50.05 22.12 29.03
N ALA A 578 50.34 21.60 30.22
CA ALA A 578 49.36 21.09 31.18
C ALA A 578 49.67 21.58 32.59
N GLN A 579 48.65 22.07 33.30
CA GLN A 579 48.73 22.57 34.67
C GLN A 579 47.86 21.70 35.59
N ALA A 580 48.47 21.10 36.61
CA ALA A 580 47.74 20.39 37.65
C ALA A 580 46.92 21.36 38.51
N LEU A 581 45.66 21.01 38.78
CA LEU A 581 44.73 21.77 39.63
C LEU A 581 44.35 20.92 40.85
N GLY A 582 44.25 21.56 42.03
CA GLY A 582 43.89 20.92 43.30
C GLY A 582 44.79 21.35 44.46
N GLN A 583 44.56 20.77 45.65
CA GLN A 583 45.40 20.95 46.84
C GLN A 583 45.62 19.61 47.55
N THR A 584 46.73 19.47 48.28
CA THR A 584 46.98 18.32 49.15
C THR A 584 46.00 18.31 50.32
N VAL A 585 45.27 17.21 50.52
CA VAL A 585 44.26 17.05 51.58
C VAL A 585 44.47 15.73 52.32
N THR A 586 44.19 15.72 53.63
CA THR A 586 44.09 14.50 54.45
C THR A 586 42.62 14.15 54.70
N LEU A 587 42.23 12.92 54.37
CA LEU A 587 40.88 12.37 54.52
C LEU A 587 40.89 11.14 55.42
N ASN A 588 39.77 10.86 56.08
CA ASN A 588 39.56 9.57 56.74
C ASN A 588 39.05 8.53 55.73
N VAL A 589 39.26 7.24 56.03
CA VAL A 589 38.63 6.14 55.29
C VAL A 589 37.11 6.34 55.23
N GLY A 590 36.53 6.22 54.03
CA GLY A 590 35.11 6.41 53.75
C GLY A 590 34.72 7.82 53.27
N GLN A 591 35.65 8.78 53.24
CA GLN A 591 35.40 10.13 52.75
C GLN A 591 35.61 10.26 51.23
N THR A 592 35.02 11.29 50.63
CA THR A 592 35.11 11.55 49.18
C THR A 592 36.17 12.61 48.85
N ALA A 593 37.12 12.27 47.99
CA ALA A 593 38.05 13.21 47.37
C ALA A 593 37.39 13.89 46.16
N THR A 594 37.44 15.23 46.13
CA THR A 594 36.91 16.07 45.05
C THR A 594 37.85 17.26 44.77
N GLY A 595 37.65 17.96 43.65
CA GLY A 595 38.33 19.24 43.39
C GLY A 595 39.74 19.14 42.79
N SER A 596 40.16 17.97 42.30
CA SER A 596 41.41 17.80 41.52
C SER A 596 41.12 17.79 40.02
N GLY A 597 42.04 18.30 39.19
CA GLY A 597 41.87 18.34 37.74
C GLY A 597 43.12 18.78 36.99
N VAL A 598 43.02 18.98 35.68
CA VAL A 598 44.11 19.52 34.85
C VAL A 598 43.57 20.58 33.90
N ARG A 599 44.36 21.64 33.66
CA ARG A 599 44.11 22.64 32.61
C ARG A 599 45.10 22.46 31.47
N LEU A 600 44.61 22.35 30.24
CA LEU A 600 45.42 22.20 29.03
C LEU A 600 45.45 23.50 28.23
N THR A 601 46.64 23.92 27.82
CA THR A 601 46.84 25.11 26.99
C THR A 601 47.62 24.81 25.71
N ASP A 602 47.32 25.57 24.67
CA ASP A 602 48.09 25.57 23.41
C ASP A 602 49.38 26.38 23.55
N ALA A 603 50.17 26.45 22.47
CA ALA A 603 51.46 27.14 22.45
C ALA A 603 51.36 28.66 22.65
N SER A 604 50.17 29.24 22.46
CA SER A 604 49.88 30.66 22.69
C SER A 604 49.36 30.94 24.10
N GLY A 605 49.19 29.90 24.93
CA GLY A 605 48.61 29.99 26.28
C GLY A 605 47.08 29.99 26.31
N GLY A 606 46.42 29.79 25.16
CA GLY A 606 44.96 29.66 25.03
C GLY A 606 44.45 28.28 25.48
N PRO A 607 43.17 28.15 25.89
CA PRO A 607 42.61 26.89 26.35
C PRO A 607 42.41 25.88 25.20
N VAL A 608 42.82 24.61 25.40
CA VAL A 608 42.51 23.53 24.45
C VAL A 608 41.15 22.93 24.79
N VAL A 609 40.13 23.22 23.99
CA VAL A 609 38.73 22.81 24.23
C VAL A 609 38.40 21.47 23.57
N GLY A 610 37.66 20.61 24.26
CA GLY A 610 37.14 19.35 23.72
C GLY A 610 38.16 18.21 23.62
N GLN A 611 39.35 18.36 24.20
CA GLN A 611 40.39 17.33 24.26
C GLN A 611 40.00 16.26 25.30
N ASN A 612 40.15 14.98 24.94
CA ASN A 612 39.99 13.88 25.90
C ASN A 612 41.17 13.86 26.89
N VAL A 613 40.87 13.86 28.18
CA VAL A 613 41.83 13.63 29.28
C VAL A 613 41.45 12.33 29.99
N VAL A 614 42.40 11.42 30.13
CA VAL A 614 42.22 10.16 30.85
C VAL A 614 42.84 10.30 32.23
N PHE A 615 42.00 10.36 33.27
CA PHE A 615 42.45 10.27 34.65
C PHE A 615 42.66 8.80 35.02
N ALA A 616 43.80 8.50 35.61
CA ALA A 616 44.12 7.21 36.22
C ALA A 616 44.50 7.43 37.67
N TRP A 617 44.07 6.56 38.56
CA TRP A 617 44.36 6.68 39.99
C TRP A 617 44.89 5.37 40.56
N ASN A 618 45.83 5.49 41.50
CA ASN A 618 46.37 4.38 42.27
C ASN A 618 46.33 4.69 43.78
N GLY A 619 46.19 3.65 44.60
CA GLY A 619 46.02 3.78 46.05
C GLY A 619 44.73 3.14 46.58
N THR A 620 44.36 3.49 47.81
CA THR A 620 43.31 2.85 48.61
C THR A 620 41.93 3.49 48.43
N ILE A 621 41.27 3.21 47.30
CA ILE A 621 39.95 3.78 46.95
C ILE A 621 38.96 2.74 46.39
N ALA A 622 37.66 3.05 46.46
CA ALA A 622 36.63 2.48 45.60
C ALA A 622 36.19 3.54 44.59
N ALA A 623 36.13 3.14 43.32
CA ALA A 623 35.81 4.04 42.24
C ALA A 623 34.31 4.34 42.11
N VAL A 624 34.05 5.41 41.37
CA VAL A 624 32.77 6.02 41.02
C VAL A 624 31.63 4.99 40.93
N ALA A 625 30.61 5.16 41.76
CA ALA A 625 29.34 4.43 41.70
C ALA A 625 29.46 2.89 41.66
N GLY A 626 30.42 2.29 42.38
CA GLY A 626 30.48 0.83 42.59
C GLY A 626 31.05 0.01 41.43
N SER A 627 31.52 0.64 40.35
CA SER A 627 32.31 -0.04 39.32
C SER A 627 33.78 0.04 39.70
N GLY A 628 34.53 -1.08 39.73
CA GLY A 628 35.95 -1.13 40.11
C GLY A 628 36.92 -0.43 39.14
N ALA A 629 36.50 0.64 38.48
CA ALA A 629 37.26 1.36 37.46
C ALA A 629 38.47 2.09 38.05
N THR A 630 39.65 1.92 37.47
CA THR A 630 40.87 2.64 37.87
C THR A 630 41.14 3.88 37.02
N THR A 631 40.24 4.19 36.08
CA THR A 631 40.37 5.31 35.15
C THR A 631 39.01 5.96 34.82
N ALA A 632 39.03 7.23 34.39
CA ALA A 632 37.89 7.93 33.79
C ALA A 632 38.35 8.88 32.68
N THR A 633 37.58 8.97 31.59
CA THR A 633 37.84 9.92 30.49
C THR A 633 36.89 11.11 30.58
N VAL A 634 37.45 12.33 30.60
CA VAL A 634 36.70 13.59 30.70
C VAL A 634 37.20 14.54 29.61
N LYS A 635 36.29 15.25 28.94
CA LYS A 635 36.66 16.28 27.95
C LYS A 635 36.97 17.61 28.63
N THR A 636 37.95 18.35 28.11
CA THR A 636 38.20 19.73 28.55
C THR A 636 37.03 20.65 28.19
N ASN A 637 36.65 21.50 29.13
CA ASN A 637 35.61 22.53 28.95
C ASN A 637 36.15 23.76 28.18
N ALA A 638 35.34 24.82 28.11
CA ALA A 638 35.70 26.08 27.43
C ALA A 638 36.96 26.76 27.99
N ASP A 639 37.31 26.52 29.27
CA ASP A 639 38.52 27.05 29.92
C ASP A 639 39.74 26.12 29.77
N GLY A 640 39.59 25.02 29.02
CA GLY A 640 40.61 23.99 28.83
C GLY A 640 40.75 23.05 30.03
N ILE A 641 39.75 22.99 30.92
CA ILE A 641 39.83 22.26 32.20
C ILE A 641 39.07 20.93 32.11
N ALA A 642 39.70 19.86 32.58
CA ALA A 642 39.06 18.58 32.89
C ALA A 642 39.20 18.31 34.40
N VAL A 643 38.12 17.88 35.06
CA VAL A 643 38.08 17.65 36.51
C VAL A 643 37.91 16.16 36.79
N VAL A 644 38.64 15.66 37.78
CA VAL A 644 38.53 14.26 38.23
C VAL A 644 37.13 14.05 38.85
N PRO A 645 36.41 12.98 38.47
CA PRO A 645 35.17 12.61 39.16
C PRO A 645 35.38 12.39 40.67
N PRO A 646 34.34 12.51 41.53
CA PRO A 646 34.45 12.22 42.95
C PRO A 646 34.92 10.79 43.24
N LEU A 647 35.90 10.61 44.14
CA LEU A 647 36.49 9.29 44.49
C LEU A 647 36.29 9.00 45.98
N ILE A 648 35.82 7.80 46.35
CA ILE A 648 35.61 7.42 47.76
C ILE A 648 36.81 6.62 48.28
N THR A 649 37.36 7.02 49.42
CA THR A 649 38.51 6.36 50.04
C THR A 649 38.08 5.10 50.79
N THR A 650 38.83 4.00 50.67
CA THR A 650 38.43 2.69 51.26
C THR A 650 39.44 2.10 52.23
N ALA A 651 40.67 2.58 52.24
CA ALA A 651 41.67 2.22 53.24
C ALA A 651 42.68 3.36 53.45
N ALA A 652 43.43 3.30 54.55
CA ALA A 652 44.49 4.28 54.81
C ALA A 652 45.65 4.10 53.81
N GLY A 653 46.23 5.20 53.32
CA GLY A 653 47.25 5.18 52.28
C GLY A 653 47.39 6.52 51.57
N GLN A 654 48.15 6.54 50.46
CA GLN A 654 48.24 7.69 49.56
C GLN A 654 47.40 7.41 48.30
N LEU A 655 46.59 8.37 47.88
CA LEU A 655 45.90 8.36 46.59
C LEU A 655 46.62 9.31 45.63
N VAL A 656 47.20 8.74 44.57
CA VAL A 656 47.86 9.49 43.49
C VAL A 656 46.98 9.44 42.24
N ILE A 657 46.74 10.60 41.64
CA ILE A 657 45.93 10.73 40.41
C ILE A 657 46.82 11.28 39.30
N THR A 658 46.78 10.66 38.13
CA THR A 658 47.53 11.04 36.93
C THR A 658 46.55 11.39 35.81
N ALA A 659 46.75 12.52 35.15
CA ALA A 659 45.95 12.97 34.02
C ALA A 659 46.74 12.81 32.71
N SER A 660 46.31 11.92 31.83
CA SER A 660 46.95 11.65 30.53
C SER A 660 46.22 12.36 29.40
N HIS A 661 46.96 12.99 28.50
CA HIS A 661 46.49 13.77 27.35
C HIS A 661 47.42 13.58 26.15
N SER A 662 47.10 14.15 24.98
CA SER A 662 47.82 13.92 23.73
C SER A 662 49.30 14.33 23.73
N ALA A 663 49.74 15.14 24.70
CA ALA A 663 51.11 15.62 24.84
C ALA A 663 51.90 14.94 25.97
N GLY A 664 51.28 14.07 26.77
CA GLY A 664 51.93 13.42 27.91
C GLY A 664 50.99 13.21 29.10
N SER A 665 51.56 13.09 30.30
CA SER A 665 50.82 12.88 31.54
C SER A 665 51.25 13.85 32.63
N THR A 666 50.29 14.32 33.43
CA THR A 666 50.50 15.23 34.56
C THR A 666 50.00 14.59 35.86
N THR A 667 50.86 14.51 36.88
CA THR A 667 50.47 14.04 38.21
C THR A 667 49.79 15.16 39.00
N LEU A 668 48.66 14.86 39.63
CA LEU A 668 47.88 15.80 40.44
C LEU A 668 48.33 15.79 41.92
N PRO A 669 48.01 16.82 42.72
CA PRO A 669 48.32 16.85 44.15
C PRO A 669 47.80 15.61 44.89
N THR A 670 48.65 15.01 45.74
CA THR A 670 48.34 13.75 46.42
C THR A 670 47.29 13.93 47.53
N VAL A 671 46.41 12.94 47.69
CA VAL A 671 45.44 12.87 48.81
C VAL A 671 45.91 11.82 49.81
N SER A 672 46.11 12.22 51.07
CA SER A 672 46.48 11.32 52.17
C SER A 672 45.22 10.76 52.85
N VAL A 673 45.13 9.44 53.02
CA VAL A 673 44.01 8.77 53.68
C VAL A 673 44.49 8.14 54.98
N VAL A 674 43.81 8.42 56.10
CA VAL A 674 44.16 7.90 57.43
C VAL A 674 43.00 7.12 58.06
N GLN A 675 43.30 6.17 58.94
CA GLN A 675 42.29 5.47 59.73
C GLN A 675 41.82 6.36 60.88
N ALA A 676 40.51 6.42 61.11
CA ALA A 676 39.95 7.14 62.24
C ALA A 676 40.40 6.50 63.58
N SER A 677 40.81 7.31 64.55
CA SER A 677 41.19 6.87 65.89
C SER A 677 39.95 6.49 66.71
N ALA A 678 39.93 5.30 67.30
CA ALA A 678 38.80 4.81 68.11
C ALA A 678 38.62 5.56 69.45
N SER A 679 39.68 6.19 69.97
CA SER A 679 39.64 6.95 71.23
C SER A 679 39.15 8.40 71.06
N ILE A 680 38.96 8.85 69.81
CA ILE A 680 38.43 10.17 69.47
C ILE A 680 36.99 10.00 68.97
N ALA A 681 36.02 10.41 69.77
CA ALA A 681 34.60 10.38 69.40
C ALA A 681 33.95 11.73 69.68
N GLY A 682 32.91 12.08 68.94
CA GLY A 682 32.24 13.36 69.13
C GLY A 682 31.24 13.66 68.04
N TRP A 683 30.76 14.89 68.04
CA TRP A 683 29.86 15.41 67.03
C TRP A 683 30.09 16.91 66.84
N THR A 684 29.57 17.42 65.72
CA THR A 684 29.45 18.85 65.46
C THR A 684 28.07 19.14 64.91
N ASP A 685 27.56 20.33 65.22
CA ASP A 685 26.36 20.87 64.59
C ASP A 685 26.55 22.35 64.25
N ALA A 686 25.67 22.86 63.39
CA ALA A 686 25.63 24.27 63.05
C ALA A 686 24.20 24.77 62.93
N THR A 687 23.95 25.96 63.47
CA THR A 687 22.64 26.63 63.41
C THR A 687 22.82 28.05 62.91
N PRO A 688 22.24 28.41 61.75
CA PRO A 688 22.26 29.79 61.28
C PRO A 688 21.29 30.65 62.09
N LYS A 689 21.66 31.92 62.32
CA LYS A 689 20.85 32.90 63.05
C LYS A 689 21.05 34.32 62.52
N THR A 690 20.05 35.18 62.68
CA THR A 690 20.18 36.62 62.45
C THR A 690 20.92 37.30 63.61
N VAL A 691 21.97 38.06 63.30
CA VAL A 691 22.63 38.99 64.23
C VAL A 691 22.73 40.35 63.54
N THR A 692 21.95 41.33 64.03
CA THR A 692 21.95 42.71 63.51
C THR A 692 21.72 42.78 61.99
N GLY A 693 20.71 42.06 61.49
CA GLY A 693 20.32 42.05 60.06
C GLY A 693 21.27 41.28 59.12
N LYS A 694 22.28 40.58 59.66
CA LYS A 694 23.17 39.69 58.89
C LYS A 694 23.11 38.27 59.42
N VAL A 695 23.38 37.29 58.57
CA VAL A 695 23.43 35.89 58.98
C VAL A 695 24.75 35.61 59.69
N ALA A 696 24.68 34.95 60.83
CA ALA A 696 25.81 34.34 61.50
C ALA A 696 25.54 32.84 61.71
N LEU A 697 26.59 32.04 61.78
CA LEU A 697 26.49 30.59 61.96
C LEU A 697 27.05 30.21 63.33
N ASP A 698 26.20 29.77 64.24
CA ASP A 698 26.63 29.18 65.50
C ASP A 698 27.04 27.73 65.26
N VAL A 699 28.30 27.41 65.54
CA VAL A 699 28.86 26.07 65.33
C VAL A 699 29.29 25.52 66.67
N ARG A 700 28.82 24.31 66.97
CA ARG A 700 29.17 23.58 68.19
C ARG A 700 29.92 22.31 67.84
N ALA A 701 30.81 21.90 68.73
CA ALA A 701 31.41 20.58 68.70
C ALA A 701 31.59 20.04 70.11
N TYR A 702 31.44 18.74 70.26
CA TYR A 702 31.46 18.07 71.56
C TYR A 702 32.29 16.80 71.49
N ASN A 703 33.21 16.62 72.43
CA ASN A 703 34.04 15.44 72.57
C ASN A 703 33.35 14.43 73.48
N THR A 704 33.03 13.27 72.93
CA THR A 704 32.52 12.10 73.66
C THR A 704 33.59 11.00 73.74
N GLY A 705 34.79 11.25 73.20
CA GLY A 705 35.93 10.34 73.22
C GLY A 705 36.73 10.42 74.51
N ALA A 706 37.49 9.36 74.80
CA ALA A 706 38.31 9.26 76.00
C ALA A 706 39.53 10.21 75.96
N ASP A 707 40.05 10.51 74.78
CA ASP A 707 41.22 11.38 74.64
C ASP A 707 40.85 12.86 74.78
N PRO A 708 41.66 13.66 75.48
CA PRO A 708 41.64 15.11 75.32
C PRO A 708 42.02 15.49 73.89
N VAL A 709 41.19 16.31 73.25
CA VAL A 709 41.36 16.69 71.84
C VAL A 709 41.57 18.19 71.67
N THR A 710 42.28 18.56 70.61
CA THR A 710 42.19 19.88 69.99
C THR A 710 41.11 19.84 68.92
N ILE A 711 40.09 20.70 69.04
CA ILE A 711 38.98 20.81 68.09
C ILE A 711 39.21 22.03 67.18
N GLN A 712 39.29 21.81 65.88
CA GLN A 712 39.32 22.85 64.86
C GLN A 712 37.99 22.89 64.10
N LEU A 713 37.18 23.90 64.37
CA LEU A 713 35.92 24.17 63.66
C LEU A 713 36.21 24.94 62.37
N LYS A 714 35.82 24.37 61.22
CA LYS A 714 36.01 24.95 59.88
C LYS A 714 34.67 25.19 59.20
N THR A 715 34.52 26.38 58.64
CA THR A 715 33.40 26.77 57.79
C THR A 715 33.95 27.55 56.59
N LYS A 716 33.14 27.78 55.56
CA LYS A 716 33.52 28.70 54.48
C LYS A 716 33.73 30.16 54.93
N TYR A 717 33.26 30.52 56.13
CA TYR A 717 33.34 31.88 56.69
C TYR A 717 34.52 32.07 57.65
N GLY A 718 35.23 31.01 58.00
CA GLY A 718 36.36 31.08 58.90
C GLY A 718 36.65 29.79 59.64
N LEU A 719 37.71 29.85 60.45
CA LEU A 719 38.25 28.73 61.20
C LEU A 719 38.54 29.14 62.63
N LYS A 720 38.25 28.26 63.61
CA LYS A 720 38.58 28.48 65.02
C LYS A 720 39.09 27.19 65.65
N THR A 721 40.12 27.29 66.49
CA THR A 721 40.76 26.16 67.17
C THR A 721 40.62 26.29 68.68
N TYR A 722 40.30 25.17 69.33
CA TYR A 722 40.17 25.04 70.78
C TYR A 722 40.99 23.83 71.25
N GLY A 723 41.96 24.04 72.15
CA GLY A 723 42.83 22.98 72.66
C GLY A 723 42.33 22.38 73.98
N GLY A 724 42.71 21.12 74.24
CA GLY A 724 42.56 20.49 75.55
C GLY A 724 41.12 20.15 75.97
N ILE A 725 40.23 19.89 75.01
CA ILE A 725 38.83 19.54 75.29
C ILE A 725 38.77 18.08 75.74
N THR A 726 38.58 17.87 77.05
CA THR A 726 38.47 16.54 77.67
C THR A 726 37.17 15.84 77.30
N ALA A 727 37.05 14.55 77.65
CA ALA A 727 35.83 13.77 77.52
C ALA A 727 34.61 14.50 78.12
N ASP A 728 33.47 14.39 77.44
CA ASP A 728 32.18 14.97 77.80
C ASP A 728 32.21 16.50 77.98
N LYS A 729 33.01 17.18 77.16
CA LYS A 729 33.05 18.64 77.06
C LYS A 729 32.96 19.08 75.60
N GLY A 730 32.47 20.31 75.39
CA GLY A 730 32.32 20.88 74.06
C GLY A 730 32.63 22.37 74.00
N VAL A 731 32.67 22.88 72.77
CA VAL A 731 32.97 24.26 72.42
C VAL A 731 31.91 24.80 71.47
N SER A 732 31.69 26.11 71.51
CA SER A 732 30.74 26.82 70.64
C SER A 732 31.35 28.13 70.14
N VAL A 733 31.10 28.48 68.89
CA VAL A 733 31.56 29.73 68.28
C VAL A 733 30.58 30.23 67.22
N THR A 734 30.43 31.56 67.14
CA THR A 734 29.66 32.21 66.08
C THR A 734 30.58 32.70 64.96
N PHE A 735 30.41 32.20 63.73
CA PHE A 735 31.07 32.71 62.53
C PHE A 735 30.18 33.72 61.81
N LYS A 736 30.67 34.95 61.60
CA LYS A 736 29.93 35.97 60.85
C LYS A 736 30.09 35.75 59.35
N SER A 737 28.97 35.57 58.62
CA SER A 737 29.01 35.45 57.15
C SER A 737 29.18 36.80 56.46
N TYR A 738 28.81 37.89 57.15
CA TYR A 738 28.71 39.26 56.65
C TYR A 738 27.68 39.48 55.52
N THR A 739 26.90 38.46 55.16
CA THR A 739 25.85 38.49 54.14
C THR A 739 24.45 38.46 54.76
N THR A 740 23.44 38.91 54.01
CA THR A 740 22.02 38.87 54.41
C THR A 740 21.36 37.51 54.16
N SER A 741 22.00 36.64 53.38
CA SER A 741 21.58 35.25 53.17
C SER A 741 22.77 34.34 52.97
N ILE A 742 22.60 33.06 53.25
CA ILE A 742 23.57 32.00 52.98
C ILE A 742 22.88 30.79 52.31
N PRO A 743 23.49 30.14 51.30
CA PRO A 743 22.98 28.90 50.74
C PRO A 743 23.23 27.72 51.68
N THR A 744 22.56 26.58 51.42
CA THR A 744 22.86 25.28 52.05
C THR A 744 24.36 25.03 51.99
N GLY A 745 24.93 24.56 53.10
CA GLY A 745 26.37 24.38 53.22
C GLY A 745 26.74 23.35 54.27
N ALA A 746 28.04 23.17 54.46
CA ALA A 746 28.59 22.23 55.43
C ALA A 746 29.57 22.93 56.37
N VAL A 747 29.66 22.40 57.59
CA VAL A 747 30.73 22.66 58.55
C VAL A 747 31.47 21.36 58.85
N SER A 748 32.73 21.48 59.23
CA SER A 748 33.52 20.34 59.69
C SER A 748 34.25 20.67 60.99
N ALA A 749 34.30 19.74 61.92
CA ALA A 749 35.08 19.81 63.14
C ALA A 749 36.17 18.74 63.12
N VAL A 750 37.43 19.16 63.13
CA VAL A 750 38.60 18.27 63.13
C VAL A 750 39.09 18.12 64.56
N PHE A 751 39.02 16.91 65.10
CA PHE A 751 39.42 16.55 66.45
C PHE A 751 40.79 15.88 66.37
N THR A 752 41.80 16.45 67.03
CA THR A 752 43.18 15.94 67.01
C THR A 752 43.65 15.65 68.42
N SER A 753 44.11 14.42 68.67
CA SER A 753 44.79 14.03 69.90
C SER A 753 46.17 13.42 69.56
N ALA A 754 46.88 12.95 70.57
CA ALA A 754 48.12 12.19 70.36
C ALA A 754 47.90 10.86 69.61
N THR A 755 46.69 10.30 69.63
CA THR A 755 46.37 9.01 69.02
C THR A 755 45.91 9.12 67.56
N GLY A 756 45.64 10.34 67.08
CA GLY A 756 45.29 10.57 65.68
C GLY A 756 44.32 11.75 65.49
N THR A 757 43.63 11.74 64.36
CA THR A 757 42.71 12.80 63.96
C THR A 757 41.40 12.21 63.44
N ASN A 758 40.26 12.67 63.96
CA ASN A 758 38.94 12.38 63.41
C ASN A 758 38.24 13.66 62.95
N THR A 759 37.52 13.59 61.83
CA THR A 759 36.74 14.73 61.33
C THR A 759 35.26 14.40 61.36
N PHE A 760 34.46 15.28 61.97
CA PHE A 760 33.01 15.21 62.02
C PHE A 760 32.42 16.32 61.15
N GLY A 761 31.37 16.02 60.39
CA GLY A 761 30.72 16.97 59.48
C GLY A 761 29.27 17.20 59.86
N TYR A 762 28.74 18.38 59.53
CA TYR A 762 27.32 18.70 59.64
C TYR A 762 26.89 19.62 58.51
N THR A 763 25.72 19.35 57.91
CA THR A 763 25.13 20.17 56.86
C THR A 763 24.04 21.06 57.44
N TYR A 764 24.02 22.33 57.06
CA TYR A 764 22.98 23.29 57.40
C TYR A 764 22.24 23.76 56.15
N ASP A 765 20.94 24.02 56.28
CA ASP A 765 20.11 24.52 55.19
C ASP A 765 20.36 26.00 54.87
N ALA A 766 19.93 26.42 53.68
CA ALA A 766 19.93 27.82 53.31
C ALA A 766 19.15 28.68 54.32
N TYR A 767 19.67 29.86 54.63
CA TYR A 767 19.08 30.75 55.62
C TYR A 767 19.22 32.22 55.19
N ALA A 768 18.13 32.97 55.32
CA ALA A 768 18.11 34.42 55.10
C ALA A 768 17.80 35.13 56.43
N ALA A 769 18.52 36.21 56.71
CA ALA A 769 18.29 37.02 57.89
C ALA A 769 16.90 37.66 57.81
N GLN A 770 16.03 37.31 58.76
CA GLN A 770 14.75 38.00 58.97
C GLN A 770 14.93 39.32 59.70
#